data_AF-A0A484ZWL2-F1
#
_entry.id   AF-A0A484ZWL2-F1
#
_cell.length_a   1.000
_cell.length_b   1.000
_cell.length_c   1.000
_cell.angle_alpha   90.00
_cell.angle_beta   90.00
_cell.angle_gamma   90.00
#
_symmetry.space_group_name_H-M   'P 1'
#
loop_
_entity.id
_entity.type
_entity.pdbx_description
1 polymer ?
#
loop_
_entity_poly.entity_id
_entity_poly.type
_entity_poly.pdbx_seq_one_letter_code
_entity_poly.pdbx_strand_id
1 'polypeptide(L)'
;MNKIYRIIWNNVLGTWTVTSELGRGKVKSSTNKTLAGIGLGLSLLSASAFSSPHCDTTALTCDLTSSWDFVFANSGAETMFVNDGKNYTVSGPSIFNDNTSSGRILMTADDAIDQGYITNTTEKSNGKPLIAFGNKDNTAVVTDPQSGVTSTVNMYHSDKITQSLRNPVVNVIDLSVTSAPYYYQAGFVKVTNGEATINVVAPRISASFKDTQLASAVSTTTDAKVIWASDNIVAQGANVTSATQETAQTSYYIYANSITAFDGSTIEIKDLAGLRNYNNWLIEQVKGRKLAGTAYDSQLAKAYTVRNVTYLVNPVPVGTVVNDPILTADVGVFAPLHASGSKATAVLTGSLTGTVNHNSNEGISMVMLENGSTGINQGRISSWGFGYGVIVKSGSTFINQGLINNNDSPVITYLSRVNGQNSHYINDTQGIINLSPGGSFTIDSSYGFFLFNGGKVTNKGIINLSDADRVNPGRVFGIFANSGTFDNQGLMTLGLKADGTAVNTSVESQIVNLASTGGANTNSGQMILGEKAQGSTAVRISHVGNANFTNSGTIDILGEKSETAASNIGISATGKTYGINNSGTINVKGTNNIGLHVYNGAQASSSGDINVVGKQTANKLNNFGVWVESLGSITTVSGTVNVTGDNAIAIHAKNQGQINLTGNGRVTFADGENQIGYYIYGAGSKINNTSSGAQDVTTKNSTLMRLDGGATFTGSSASTSTMSASGDNSTVIVATGTGTQVDSGGMTVNVNGKNATGFLIEGGATGNIGSTATIKLSGEGAIAGIADGQGDDLTGAEKTMTEAEKKATSLTAGANLNSSLNGVVGYIARNLATLTNSGSITFSGDNTTGIQVEEGRLA
;
A
#
# COMPACT_ATOMS: atom_id res chain seq x y z
N MET A 1 10.01 -5.01 -78.23
CA MET A 1 9.11 -5.98 -77.56
C MET A 1 9.00 -5.60 -76.10
N ASN A 2 7.96 -4.87 -75.72
CA ASN A 2 7.72 -4.47 -74.33
C ASN A 2 6.89 -5.58 -73.66
N LYS A 3 7.44 -6.25 -72.64
CA LYS A 3 6.65 -7.16 -71.80
C LYS A 3 5.98 -6.33 -70.71
N ILE A 4 4.69 -6.08 -70.87
CA ILE A 4 3.86 -5.34 -69.92
C ILE A 4 3.20 -6.35 -68.97
N TYR A 5 3.40 -6.19 -67.67
CA TYR A 5 2.82 -7.03 -66.61
C TYR A 5 2.29 -6.16 -65.46
N ARG A 6 1.31 -6.69 -64.72
CA ARG A 6 0.75 -6.07 -63.51
C ARG A 6 1.06 -6.93 -62.30
N ILE A 7 1.35 -6.28 -61.17
CA ILE A 7 1.55 -6.94 -59.88
C ILE A 7 0.27 -6.79 -59.06
N ILE A 8 -0.27 -7.90 -58.55
CA ILE A 8 -1.48 -7.90 -57.70
C ILE A 8 -1.22 -8.68 -56.41
N TRP A 9 -1.81 -8.23 -55.31
CA TRP A 9 -1.74 -8.91 -54.02
C TRP A 9 -2.70 -10.10 -53.99
N ASN A 10 -2.20 -11.30 -53.69
CA ASN A 10 -3.03 -12.49 -53.53
C ASN A 10 -3.23 -12.79 -52.04
N ASN A 11 -4.42 -12.47 -51.52
CA ASN A 11 -4.78 -12.70 -50.12
C ASN A 11 -4.75 -14.18 -49.68
N VAL A 12 -4.85 -15.13 -50.62
CA VAL A 12 -4.82 -16.57 -50.30
C VAL A 12 -3.39 -17.07 -50.14
N LEU A 13 -2.44 -16.51 -50.91
CA LEU A 13 -1.03 -16.90 -50.87
C LEU A 13 -0.18 -15.99 -49.99
N GLY A 14 -0.69 -14.83 -49.56
CA GLY A 14 0.06 -13.84 -48.80
C GLY A 14 1.24 -13.24 -49.56
N THR A 15 1.20 -13.25 -50.90
CA THR A 15 2.31 -12.78 -51.75
C THR A 15 1.84 -11.91 -52.91
N TRP A 16 2.75 -11.07 -53.41
CA TRP A 16 2.58 -10.32 -54.66
C TRP A 16 2.81 -11.24 -55.85
N THR A 17 1.79 -11.40 -56.70
CA THR A 17 1.86 -12.26 -57.89
C THR A 17 1.89 -11.40 -59.17
N VAL A 18 2.75 -11.77 -60.12
CA VAL A 18 2.84 -11.13 -61.44
C VAL A 18 1.83 -11.76 -62.39
N THR A 19 1.00 -10.93 -63.02
CA THR A 19 -0.05 -11.34 -63.97
C THR A 19 0.04 -10.54 -65.27
N SER A 20 -0.43 -11.12 -66.37
CA SER A 20 -0.60 -10.43 -67.65
C SER A 20 -1.73 -9.39 -67.57
N GLU A 21 -1.55 -8.21 -68.18
CA GLU A 21 -2.60 -7.18 -68.27
C GLU A 21 -3.84 -7.60 -69.09
N LEU A 22 -3.74 -8.66 -69.91
CA LEU A 22 -4.82 -9.13 -70.78
C LEU A 22 -5.72 -10.20 -70.13
N GLY A 23 -5.43 -10.62 -68.89
CA GLY A 23 -6.24 -11.60 -68.17
C GLY A 23 -7.56 -11.03 -67.69
N ARG A 24 -8.66 -11.21 -68.45
CA ARG A 24 -10.03 -10.96 -67.96
C ARG A 24 -10.58 -12.22 -67.28
N GLY A 25 -10.32 -12.36 -65.98
CA GLY A 25 -10.89 -13.41 -65.12
C GLY A 25 -11.66 -12.82 -63.94
N LYS A 26 -12.83 -13.39 -63.64
CA LYS A 26 -13.77 -12.93 -62.58
C LYS A 26 -13.06 -12.73 -61.24
N VAL A 27 -13.15 -11.52 -60.68
CA VAL A 27 -12.85 -11.26 -59.27
C VAL A 27 -13.91 -12.00 -58.45
N LYS A 28 -13.54 -13.10 -57.79
CA LYS A 28 -14.42 -13.74 -56.80
C LYS A 28 -14.55 -12.77 -55.62
N SER A 29 -15.78 -12.29 -55.38
CA SER A 29 -16.11 -11.62 -54.12
C SER A 29 -16.09 -12.65 -52.99
N SER A 30 -15.40 -12.32 -51.90
CA SER A 30 -15.43 -13.10 -50.68
C SER A 30 -16.78 -12.89 -49.99
N THR A 31 -17.69 -13.86 -50.15
CA THR A 31 -18.77 -14.08 -49.19
C THR A 31 -18.44 -15.32 -48.38
N ASN A 32 -18.59 -15.19 -47.06
CA ASN A 32 -18.33 -16.18 -46.03
C ASN A 32 -18.94 -17.55 -46.36
N LYS A 33 -18.15 -18.62 -46.16
CA LYS A 33 -18.54 -19.86 -45.48
C LYS A 33 -17.33 -20.78 -45.29
N THR A 34 -16.99 -20.98 -44.02
CA THR A 34 -16.44 -22.21 -43.41
C THR A 34 -16.16 -23.38 -44.35
N LEU A 35 -14.89 -23.78 -44.49
CA LEU A 35 -14.54 -25.20 -44.57
C LEU A 35 -13.05 -25.44 -44.21
N ALA A 36 -12.85 -26.57 -43.55
CA ALA A 36 -11.66 -27.02 -42.83
C ALA A 36 -10.41 -27.23 -43.71
N GLY A 37 -9.26 -27.23 -43.02
CA GLY A 37 -7.93 -27.31 -43.60
C GLY A 37 -7.67 -28.56 -44.44
N ILE A 38 -6.98 -28.34 -45.54
CA ILE A 38 -6.08 -29.30 -46.18
C ILE A 38 -4.84 -28.49 -46.57
N GLY A 39 -3.74 -28.73 -45.87
CA GLY A 39 -2.43 -28.24 -46.25
C GLY A 39 -1.96 -28.98 -47.51
N LEU A 40 -1.63 -28.23 -48.55
CA LEU A 40 -0.87 -28.73 -49.70
C LEU A 40 0.32 -27.80 -49.88
N GLY A 41 1.41 -28.15 -49.21
CA GLY A 41 2.73 -27.59 -49.44
C GLY A 41 3.35 -28.24 -50.68
N LEU A 42 3.81 -27.42 -51.61
CA LEU A 42 4.76 -27.80 -52.66
C LEU A 42 5.65 -26.60 -52.98
N SER A 43 6.83 -26.56 -52.36
CA SER A 43 8.02 -25.97 -52.98
C SER A 43 9.21 -26.89 -52.71
N LEU A 44 9.71 -27.49 -53.79
CA LEU A 44 10.89 -28.34 -53.82
C LEU A 44 12.16 -27.47 -53.83
N LEU A 45 13.14 -27.87 -53.00
CA LEU A 45 14.61 -27.87 -53.18
C LEU A 45 15.40 -27.31 -51.98
N SER A 46 15.46 -28.08 -50.90
CA SER A 46 16.69 -28.69 -50.35
C SER A 46 16.31 -29.40 -49.04
N ALA A 47 16.24 -30.72 -49.12
CA ALA A 47 15.88 -31.59 -48.01
C ALA A 47 16.98 -31.58 -46.95
N SER A 48 16.73 -30.87 -45.86
CA SER A 48 16.91 -31.45 -44.53
C SER A 48 15.49 -31.66 -43.99
N ALA A 49 15.14 -32.92 -43.74
CA ALA A 49 13.83 -33.29 -43.23
C ALA A 49 13.71 -32.80 -41.78
N PHE A 50 13.14 -31.61 -41.59
CA PHE A 50 12.65 -31.17 -40.29
C PHE A 50 11.17 -31.58 -40.20
N SER A 51 10.91 -32.48 -39.26
CA SER A 51 9.62 -33.15 -39.05
C SER A 51 8.60 -32.16 -38.49
N SER A 52 7.41 -32.07 -39.05
CA SER A 52 6.25 -31.50 -38.34
C SER A 52 5.99 -32.28 -37.03
N PRO A 53 5.24 -31.74 -36.05
CA PRO A 53 4.84 -32.49 -34.86
C PRO A 53 4.28 -33.87 -35.25
N HIS A 54 4.79 -34.93 -34.61
CA HIS A 54 4.37 -36.30 -34.90
C HIS A 54 3.30 -36.73 -33.91
N CYS A 55 2.07 -36.89 -34.38
CA CYS A 55 0.93 -37.26 -33.54
C CYS A 55 0.43 -38.67 -33.84
N ASP A 56 0.40 -39.53 -32.81
CA ASP A 56 -0.37 -40.76 -32.81
C ASP A 56 -1.80 -40.44 -32.35
N THR A 57 -2.73 -40.39 -33.29
CA THR A 57 -4.14 -40.09 -33.05
C THR A 57 -4.93 -41.24 -32.41
N THR A 58 -4.33 -42.44 -32.32
CA THR A 58 -4.89 -43.60 -31.61
C THR A 58 -4.45 -43.60 -30.15
N ALA A 59 -3.15 -43.38 -29.90
CA ALA A 59 -2.60 -43.27 -28.55
C ALA A 59 -2.86 -41.90 -27.90
N LEU A 60 -3.28 -40.89 -28.69
CA LEU A 60 -3.48 -39.50 -28.27
C LEU A 60 -2.20 -38.88 -27.69
N THR A 61 -1.07 -39.20 -28.32
CA THR A 61 0.26 -38.70 -27.95
C THR A 61 0.87 -37.96 -29.13
N CYS A 62 1.56 -36.86 -28.86
CA CYS A 62 2.27 -36.10 -29.87
C CYS A 62 3.67 -35.71 -29.39
N ASP A 63 4.64 -35.81 -30.28
CA ASP A 63 6.00 -35.34 -30.05
C ASP A 63 6.27 -34.11 -30.90
N LEU A 64 6.72 -33.03 -30.25
CA LEU A 64 7.21 -31.83 -30.91
C LEU A 64 8.59 -32.07 -31.50
N THR A 65 9.02 -31.15 -32.36
CA THR A 65 10.38 -31.16 -32.92
C THR A 65 11.41 -31.14 -31.80
N SER A 66 12.47 -31.94 -31.93
CA SER A 66 13.47 -32.10 -30.86
C SER A 66 14.25 -30.82 -30.61
N SER A 67 14.53 -30.05 -31.67
CA SER A 67 15.18 -28.74 -31.65
C SER A 67 14.21 -27.68 -32.16
N TRP A 68 13.79 -26.80 -31.27
CA TRP A 68 12.93 -25.67 -31.59
C TRP A 68 13.77 -24.48 -32.04
N ASP A 69 13.56 -24.00 -33.27
CA ASP A 69 14.36 -22.93 -33.88
C ASP A 69 13.46 -21.84 -34.50
N PHE A 70 13.80 -20.57 -34.29
CA PHE A 70 13.00 -19.43 -34.77
C PHE A 70 12.92 -19.36 -36.31
N VAL A 71 13.88 -19.96 -37.03
CA VAL A 71 13.84 -20.04 -38.49
C VAL A 71 12.63 -20.85 -38.98
N PHE A 72 12.20 -21.85 -38.21
CA PHE A 72 11.15 -22.79 -38.62
C PHE A 72 9.85 -22.63 -37.82
N ALA A 73 9.93 -22.25 -36.54
CA ALA A 73 8.78 -22.24 -35.64
C ALA A 73 7.88 -20.99 -35.75
N ASN A 74 8.32 -19.96 -36.48
CA ASN A 74 7.60 -18.69 -36.58
C ASN A 74 6.25 -18.83 -37.32
N SER A 75 5.33 -17.92 -37.02
CA SER A 75 3.99 -17.86 -37.64
C SER A 75 3.18 -19.14 -37.46
N GLY A 76 3.41 -19.85 -36.35
CA GLY A 76 2.71 -21.08 -35.98
C GLY A 76 3.06 -22.30 -36.84
N ALA A 77 4.14 -22.27 -37.63
CA ALA A 77 4.47 -23.31 -38.60
C ALA A 77 4.75 -24.69 -37.98
N GLU A 78 5.33 -24.73 -36.77
CA GLU A 78 5.54 -25.98 -36.03
C GLU A 78 4.54 -26.18 -34.88
N THR A 79 3.56 -25.29 -34.71
CA THR A 79 2.58 -25.38 -33.61
C THR A 79 1.65 -26.58 -33.79
N MET A 80 1.51 -27.37 -32.72
CA MET A 80 0.50 -28.42 -32.67
C MET A 80 -0.88 -27.83 -32.39
N PHE A 81 -1.88 -28.21 -33.19
CA PHE A 81 -3.27 -27.78 -33.00
C PHE A 81 -4.14 -28.92 -32.45
N VAL A 82 -4.88 -28.66 -31.36
CA VAL A 82 -5.92 -29.57 -30.84
C VAL A 82 -7.28 -28.92 -31.05
N ASN A 83 -8.05 -29.48 -31.99
CA ASN A 83 -9.32 -28.92 -32.45
C ASN A 83 -10.42 -29.98 -32.65
N ASP A 84 -10.16 -31.24 -32.29
CA ASP A 84 -11.02 -32.40 -32.52
C ASP A 84 -11.84 -32.81 -31.28
N GLY A 85 -11.67 -32.10 -30.16
CA GLY A 85 -12.38 -32.39 -28.90
C GLY A 85 -11.75 -33.52 -28.08
N LYS A 86 -10.58 -34.04 -28.47
CA LYS A 86 -9.87 -35.09 -27.74
C LYS A 86 -8.81 -34.53 -26.79
N ASN A 87 -8.23 -35.42 -25.99
CA ASN A 87 -7.23 -35.10 -24.98
C ASN A 87 -5.87 -35.67 -25.39
N TYR A 88 -4.90 -34.81 -25.66
CA TYR A 88 -3.56 -35.22 -26.09
C TYR A 88 -2.52 -35.04 -25.00
N THR A 89 -1.55 -35.95 -24.93
CA THR A 89 -0.28 -35.74 -24.22
C THR A 89 0.77 -35.30 -25.23
N VAL A 90 1.43 -34.18 -24.97
CA VAL A 90 2.42 -33.56 -25.86
C VAL A 90 3.77 -33.55 -25.18
N SER A 91 4.81 -34.03 -25.85
CA SER A 91 6.18 -34.06 -25.33
C SER A 91 7.13 -33.26 -26.22
N GLY A 92 8.09 -32.58 -25.58
CA GLY A 92 9.10 -31.77 -26.25
C GLY A 92 8.78 -30.27 -26.24
N PRO A 93 9.62 -29.43 -26.87
CA PRO A 93 10.92 -29.79 -27.45
C PRO A 93 11.95 -30.19 -26.38
N SER A 94 13.01 -30.90 -26.79
CA SER A 94 14.16 -31.25 -25.93
C SER A 94 15.27 -30.20 -25.92
N ILE A 95 15.36 -29.42 -26.99
CA ILE A 95 16.31 -28.33 -27.20
C ILE A 95 15.49 -27.12 -27.64
N PHE A 96 15.74 -25.98 -27.00
CA PHE A 96 15.18 -24.69 -27.41
C PHE A 96 16.33 -23.78 -27.82
N ASN A 97 16.42 -23.41 -29.10
CA ASN A 97 17.51 -22.59 -29.60
C ASN A 97 17.28 -21.13 -29.21
N ASP A 98 18.27 -20.55 -28.54
CA ASP A 98 18.30 -19.13 -28.21
C ASP A 98 18.37 -18.27 -29.50
N ASN A 99 17.85 -17.05 -29.43
CA ASN A 99 17.86 -16.09 -30.51
C ASN A 99 19.27 -15.47 -30.69
N THR A 100 19.65 -15.06 -31.91
CA THR A 100 20.98 -14.45 -32.15
C THR A 100 21.03 -12.95 -31.88
N SER A 101 19.88 -12.28 -31.93
CA SER A 101 19.69 -10.85 -31.63
C SER A 101 18.21 -10.56 -31.33
N SER A 102 17.92 -9.39 -30.78
CA SER A 102 16.54 -8.89 -30.62
C SER A 102 16.04 -8.06 -31.81
N GLY A 103 16.87 -7.90 -32.86
CA GLY A 103 16.58 -7.05 -34.02
C GLY A 103 16.42 -5.56 -33.69
N ARG A 104 16.88 -5.14 -32.51
CA ARG A 104 16.91 -3.75 -32.06
C ARG A 104 18.34 -3.33 -31.74
N ILE A 105 18.56 -2.02 -31.74
CA ILE A 105 19.69 -1.39 -31.06
C ILE A 105 19.18 -0.41 -30.02
N LEU A 106 19.96 -0.22 -28.95
CA LEU A 106 19.75 0.84 -27.98
C LEU A 106 20.53 2.07 -28.44
N MET A 107 19.84 3.20 -28.60
CA MET A 107 20.43 4.47 -28.98
C MET A 107 20.21 5.47 -27.84
N THR A 108 21.19 6.33 -27.56
CA THR A 108 20.94 7.41 -26.58
C THR A 108 19.86 8.35 -27.13
N ALA A 109 19.03 8.93 -26.27
CA ALA A 109 17.99 9.85 -26.73
C ALA A 109 18.59 11.05 -27.49
N ASP A 110 19.77 11.51 -27.09
CA ASP A 110 20.48 12.60 -27.74
C ASP A 110 20.92 12.23 -29.17
N ASP A 111 21.49 11.02 -29.37
CA ASP A 111 21.84 10.51 -30.70
C ASP A 111 20.58 10.28 -31.56
N ALA A 112 19.50 9.80 -30.94
CA ALA A 112 18.23 9.58 -31.61
C ALA A 112 17.57 10.89 -32.08
N ILE A 113 17.77 11.99 -31.35
CA ILE A 113 17.41 13.35 -31.81
C ILE A 113 18.29 13.73 -33.02
N ASP A 114 19.61 13.58 -32.90
CA ASP A 114 20.55 13.99 -33.95
C ASP A 114 20.37 13.17 -35.25
N GLN A 115 19.96 11.91 -35.14
CA GLN A 115 19.70 11.01 -36.26
C GLN A 115 18.23 11.03 -36.74
N GLY A 116 17.36 11.85 -36.15
CA GLY A 116 15.98 12.04 -36.60
C GLY A 116 14.98 10.95 -36.21
N TYR A 117 15.33 10.05 -35.30
CA TYR A 117 14.39 9.08 -34.71
C TYR A 117 13.42 9.77 -33.74
N ILE A 118 13.83 10.87 -33.10
CA ILE A 118 12.99 11.70 -32.22
C ILE A 118 12.75 13.04 -32.91
N THR A 119 11.48 13.40 -33.11
CA THR A 119 11.12 14.60 -33.88
C THR A 119 10.29 15.63 -33.12
N ASN A 120 9.81 15.30 -31.91
CA ASN A 120 8.92 16.17 -31.14
C ASN A 120 9.67 17.18 -30.24
N THR A 121 10.97 17.02 -30.02
CA THR A 121 11.78 17.88 -29.14
C THR A 121 13.26 17.82 -29.50
N THR A 122 14.01 18.86 -29.14
CA THR A 122 15.48 18.93 -29.24
C THR A 122 16.15 18.91 -27.85
N GLU A 123 15.39 18.68 -26.78
CA GLU A 123 15.88 18.71 -25.39
C GLU A 123 16.76 17.48 -25.07
N LYS A 124 18.07 17.73 -24.98
CA LYS A 124 19.11 16.76 -24.63
C LYS A 124 19.20 16.55 -23.11
N SER A 125 19.02 15.30 -22.68
CA SER A 125 19.00 14.91 -21.26
C SER A 125 20.27 14.19 -20.82
N ASN A 126 21.16 13.81 -21.74
CA ASN A 126 22.39 13.10 -21.39
C ASN A 126 23.28 13.96 -20.49
N GLY A 127 23.91 13.34 -19.49
CA GLY A 127 24.76 14.03 -18.51
C GLY A 127 24.00 14.89 -17.49
N LYS A 128 22.67 14.96 -17.53
CA LYS A 128 21.88 15.70 -16.52
C LYS A 128 21.78 14.92 -15.20
N PRO A 129 21.71 15.57 -14.03
CA PRO A 129 21.63 14.89 -12.74
C PRO A 129 20.36 14.05 -12.54
N LEU A 130 20.52 12.86 -11.97
CA LEU A 130 19.44 12.05 -11.40
C LEU A 130 19.76 11.75 -9.94
N ILE A 131 18.90 12.21 -9.05
CA ILE A 131 19.11 12.12 -7.60
C ILE A 131 18.32 10.94 -7.04
N ALA A 132 18.99 10.09 -6.26
CA ALA A 132 18.35 9.03 -5.48
C ALA A 132 18.55 9.32 -3.99
N PHE A 133 17.46 9.48 -3.23
CA PHE A 133 17.52 9.96 -1.84
C PHE A 133 17.88 8.90 -0.80
N GLY A 134 17.78 7.61 -1.13
CA GLY A 134 17.89 6.55 -0.12
C GLY A 134 16.55 6.23 0.53
N ASN A 135 16.57 5.29 1.47
CA ASN A 135 15.42 5.03 2.33
C ASN A 135 15.20 6.21 3.29
N LYS A 136 13.94 6.42 3.66
CA LYS A 136 13.52 7.44 4.62
C LYS A 136 13.39 6.82 6.02
N ASP A 137 14.51 6.34 6.55
CA ASP A 137 14.61 5.63 7.83
C ASP A 137 15.54 6.31 8.85
N ASN A 138 16.04 7.51 8.55
CA ASN A 138 16.70 8.36 9.52
C ASN A 138 15.64 8.95 10.47
N THR A 139 15.41 8.25 11.59
CA THR A 139 14.29 8.55 12.48
C THR A 139 14.74 9.41 13.64
N ALA A 140 14.04 10.52 13.87
CA ALA A 140 14.22 11.37 15.04
C ALA A 140 12.98 11.33 15.95
N VAL A 141 13.21 11.22 17.25
CA VAL A 141 12.17 11.32 18.27
C VAL A 141 11.91 12.80 18.56
N VAL A 142 10.66 13.23 18.41
CA VAL A 142 10.24 14.61 18.61
C VAL A 142 9.02 14.63 19.53
N THR A 143 9.18 15.27 20.68
CA THR A 143 8.06 15.65 21.55
C THR A 143 7.48 16.96 21.05
N ASP A 144 6.20 16.94 20.73
CA ASP A 144 5.44 18.14 20.46
C ASP A 144 5.37 18.96 21.76
N PRO A 145 5.97 20.16 21.86
CA PRO A 145 6.00 20.94 23.10
C PRO A 145 4.60 21.40 23.51
N GLN A 146 3.67 21.42 22.56
CA GLN A 146 2.31 21.86 22.75
C GLN A 146 1.48 20.71 23.34
N SER A 147 1.49 19.53 22.71
CA SER A 147 0.69 18.39 23.15
C SER A 147 1.40 17.42 24.09
N GLY A 148 2.71 17.54 24.30
CA GLY A 148 3.50 16.56 25.08
C GLY A 148 3.59 15.17 24.45
N VAL A 149 2.88 14.89 23.35
CA VAL A 149 2.96 13.63 22.62
C VAL A 149 4.30 13.53 21.95
N THR A 150 5.02 12.44 22.23
CA THR A 150 6.22 12.09 21.50
C THR A 150 5.86 11.27 20.27
N SER A 151 6.46 11.63 19.14
CA SER A 151 6.31 10.95 17.87
C SER A 151 7.66 10.80 17.19
N THR A 152 7.69 10.05 16.09
CA THR A 152 8.87 9.87 15.27
C THR A 152 8.73 10.59 13.94
N VAL A 153 9.76 11.30 13.52
CA VAL A 153 9.85 11.91 12.19
C VAL A 153 10.89 11.17 11.38
N ASN A 154 10.47 10.66 10.22
CA ASN A 154 11.35 9.97 9.29
C ASN A 154 11.96 10.96 8.30
N MET A 155 13.26 10.87 8.06
CA MET A 155 14.01 11.74 7.17
C MET A 155 14.97 10.91 6.30
N TYR A 156 15.57 11.52 5.29
CA TYR A 156 16.59 10.87 4.48
C TYR A 156 17.96 10.93 5.16
N HIS A 157 18.75 9.87 4.99
CA HIS A 157 20.16 9.87 5.33
C HIS A 157 20.96 10.66 4.28
N SER A 158 21.60 11.76 4.67
CA SER A 158 22.36 12.60 3.72
C SER A 158 23.50 11.84 3.02
N ASP A 159 24.14 10.87 3.69
CA ASP A 159 25.18 10.03 3.08
C ASP A 159 24.62 9.02 2.06
N LYS A 160 23.31 8.73 2.10
CA LYS A 160 22.60 7.86 1.16
C LYS A 160 21.97 8.61 -0.02
N ILE A 161 21.89 9.94 0.03
CA ILE A 161 21.52 10.75 -1.13
C ILE A 161 22.65 10.65 -2.15
N THR A 162 22.40 10.09 -3.32
CA THR A 162 23.40 9.90 -4.39
C THR A 162 22.95 10.59 -5.67
N GLN A 163 23.91 10.88 -6.55
CA GLN A 163 23.65 11.40 -7.88
C GLN A 163 24.23 10.43 -8.91
N SER A 164 23.43 10.09 -9.89
CA SER A 164 23.88 9.49 -11.16
C SER A 164 23.66 10.50 -12.29
N LEU A 165 24.25 10.22 -13.46
CA LEU A 165 24.01 11.01 -14.65
C LEU A 165 23.02 10.27 -15.54
N ARG A 166 22.04 11.01 -16.07
CA ARG A 166 21.09 10.47 -17.03
C ARG A 166 21.81 10.09 -18.30
N ASN A 167 21.55 8.88 -18.77
CA ASN A 167 21.87 8.40 -20.11
C ASN A 167 20.62 7.68 -20.67
N PRO A 168 19.54 8.42 -20.97
CA PRO A 168 18.30 7.80 -21.45
C PRO A 168 18.57 7.13 -22.80
N VAL A 169 18.16 5.87 -22.92
CA VAL A 169 18.23 5.11 -24.17
C VAL A 169 16.84 4.83 -24.71
N VAL A 170 16.72 4.80 -26.03
CA VAL A 170 15.50 4.47 -26.76
C VAL A 170 15.75 3.22 -27.62
N ASN A 171 14.69 2.45 -27.89
CA ASN A 171 14.78 1.28 -28.75
C ASN A 171 14.50 1.71 -30.20
N VAL A 172 15.39 1.35 -31.11
CA VAL A 172 15.18 1.53 -32.56
C VAL A 172 15.45 0.21 -33.29
N ILE A 173 14.90 0.03 -34.48
CA ILE A 173 15.11 -1.18 -35.27
C ILE A 173 16.58 -1.23 -35.74
N ASP A 174 17.21 -2.39 -35.58
CA ASP A 174 18.53 -2.63 -36.14
C ASP A 174 18.43 -2.85 -37.65
N LEU A 175 18.75 -1.81 -38.42
CA LEU A 175 18.69 -1.87 -39.88
C LEU A 175 19.79 -2.75 -40.51
N SER A 176 20.78 -3.22 -39.73
CA SER A 176 21.79 -4.18 -40.21
C SER A 176 21.27 -5.62 -40.26
N VAL A 177 20.15 -5.90 -39.57
CA VAL A 177 19.51 -7.20 -39.52
C VAL A 177 18.53 -7.34 -40.69
N THR A 178 18.76 -8.34 -41.54
CA THR A 178 17.96 -8.56 -42.76
C THR A 178 16.89 -9.64 -42.61
N SER A 179 16.93 -10.43 -41.53
CA SER A 179 15.94 -11.45 -41.18
C SER A 179 15.75 -11.52 -39.67
N ALA A 180 14.52 -11.73 -39.19
CA ALA A 180 14.16 -11.70 -37.79
C ALA A 180 14.89 -12.80 -37.01
N PRO A 181 15.80 -12.44 -36.09
CA PRO A 181 16.64 -13.40 -35.40
C PRO A 181 15.98 -13.98 -34.15
N TYR A 182 14.64 -13.97 -34.06
CA TYR A 182 13.86 -14.25 -32.85
C TYR A 182 12.47 -14.85 -33.16
N TYR A 183 11.77 -15.29 -32.11
CA TYR A 183 10.46 -15.95 -32.26
C TYR A 183 9.32 -14.94 -32.44
N TYR A 184 8.52 -15.15 -33.48
CA TYR A 184 7.33 -14.36 -33.81
C TYR A 184 6.14 -15.29 -34.06
N GLN A 185 5.03 -15.08 -33.33
CA GLN A 185 3.83 -15.92 -33.43
C GLN A 185 4.14 -17.41 -33.34
N ALA A 186 5.15 -17.78 -32.54
CA ALA A 186 5.49 -19.17 -32.31
C ALA A 186 4.57 -19.78 -31.23
N GLY A 187 4.47 -21.11 -31.23
CA GLY A 187 3.74 -21.84 -30.20
C GLY A 187 4.07 -23.33 -30.24
N PHE A 188 4.17 -23.97 -29.08
CA PHE A 188 4.28 -25.42 -28.97
C PHE A 188 2.93 -26.08 -29.23
N VAL A 189 1.88 -25.61 -28.54
CA VAL A 189 0.53 -26.16 -28.63
C VAL A 189 -0.54 -25.07 -28.56
N LYS A 190 -1.56 -25.21 -29.41
CA LYS A 190 -2.76 -24.37 -29.43
C LYS A 190 -4.03 -25.23 -29.43
N VAL A 191 -4.82 -25.09 -28.38
CA VAL A 191 -6.07 -25.83 -28.18
C VAL A 191 -7.24 -24.92 -28.47
N THR A 192 -8.12 -25.32 -29.39
CA THR A 192 -9.38 -24.63 -29.69
C THR A 192 -10.61 -25.48 -29.39
N ASN A 193 -10.44 -26.81 -29.29
CA ASN A 193 -11.48 -27.75 -28.89
C ASN A 193 -10.81 -29.06 -28.42
N GLY A 194 -10.98 -29.42 -27.15
CA GLY A 194 -10.31 -30.56 -26.52
C GLY A 194 -9.32 -30.14 -25.42
N GLU A 195 -8.38 -31.02 -25.11
CA GLU A 195 -7.36 -30.81 -24.07
C GLU A 195 -5.95 -31.18 -24.58
N ALA A 196 -4.92 -30.45 -24.15
CA ALA A 196 -3.53 -30.85 -24.33
C ALA A 196 -2.74 -30.71 -23.03
N THR A 197 -2.04 -31.77 -22.61
CA THR A 197 -1.05 -31.73 -21.53
C THR A 197 0.35 -31.70 -22.13
N ILE A 198 1.08 -30.61 -21.95
CA ILE A 198 2.43 -30.44 -22.50
C ILE A 198 3.53 -30.68 -21.44
N ASN A 199 4.50 -31.50 -21.82
CA ASN A 199 5.74 -31.78 -21.09
C ASN A 199 6.92 -31.25 -21.91
N VAL A 200 7.37 -30.03 -21.62
CA VAL A 200 8.53 -29.42 -22.27
C VAL A 200 9.80 -29.99 -21.64
N VAL A 201 10.54 -30.75 -22.43
CA VAL A 201 11.76 -31.45 -22.00
C VAL A 201 12.94 -30.48 -21.87
N ALA A 202 12.98 -29.41 -22.66
CA ALA A 202 14.01 -28.38 -22.59
C ALA A 202 13.96 -27.68 -21.21
N PRO A 203 15.03 -27.73 -20.38
CA PRO A 203 14.99 -27.18 -19.03
C PRO A 203 14.91 -25.66 -19.00
N ARG A 204 15.38 -25.01 -20.07
CA ARG A 204 15.43 -23.55 -20.22
C ARG A 204 14.86 -23.14 -21.57
N ILE A 205 13.98 -22.15 -21.55
CA ILE A 205 13.36 -21.51 -22.71
C ILE A 205 13.79 -20.05 -22.68
N SER A 206 14.71 -19.68 -23.57
CA SER A 206 15.33 -18.35 -23.53
C SER A 206 15.40 -17.74 -24.91
N ALA A 207 14.60 -16.71 -25.17
CA ALA A 207 14.72 -15.95 -26.41
C ALA A 207 14.05 -14.57 -26.29
N SER A 208 14.29 -13.73 -27.28
CA SER A 208 13.39 -12.62 -27.60
C SER A 208 12.12 -13.18 -28.25
N PHE A 209 10.97 -12.64 -27.85
CA PHE A 209 9.66 -13.08 -28.31
C PHE A 209 8.84 -11.89 -28.79
N LYS A 210 8.10 -12.11 -29.86
CA LYS A 210 7.14 -11.17 -30.44
C LYS A 210 5.83 -11.91 -30.68
N ASP A 211 4.74 -11.41 -30.12
CA ASP A 211 3.39 -11.97 -30.26
C ASP A 211 3.32 -13.51 -30.14
N THR A 212 4.01 -14.09 -29.15
CA THR A 212 4.24 -15.53 -29.02
C THR A 212 3.57 -16.11 -27.78
N GLN A 213 2.78 -17.17 -27.95
CA GLN A 213 2.18 -17.91 -26.84
C GLN A 213 2.56 -19.38 -26.97
N LEU A 214 3.34 -19.91 -26.02
CA LEU A 214 3.93 -21.24 -26.17
C LEU A 214 2.89 -22.35 -26.03
N ALA A 215 2.10 -22.30 -24.96
CA ALA A 215 0.98 -23.20 -24.73
C ALA A 215 -0.29 -22.36 -24.56
N SER A 216 -1.23 -22.48 -25.49
CA SER A 216 -2.42 -21.62 -25.53
C SER A 216 -3.73 -22.40 -25.64
N ALA A 217 -4.75 -21.95 -24.91
CA ALA A 217 -6.14 -22.36 -25.11
C ALA A 217 -6.95 -21.16 -25.61
N VAL A 218 -7.65 -21.28 -26.74
CA VAL A 218 -8.41 -20.17 -27.32
C VAL A 218 -9.76 -20.66 -27.83
N SER A 219 -10.84 -20.30 -27.13
CA SER A 219 -12.20 -20.61 -27.59
C SER A 219 -13.28 -19.84 -26.85
N THR A 220 -14.35 -19.50 -27.58
CA THR A 220 -15.61 -18.96 -27.04
C THR A 220 -16.79 -19.91 -27.23
N THR A 221 -16.61 -21.02 -27.95
CA THR A 221 -17.70 -21.91 -28.39
C THR A 221 -17.55 -23.34 -27.90
N THR A 222 -16.32 -23.80 -27.72
CA THR A 222 -15.97 -25.19 -27.42
C THR A 222 -15.00 -25.21 -26.26
N ASP A 223 -15.09 -26.21 -25.39
CA ASP A 223 -14.17 -26.31 -24.26
C ASP A 223 -12.76 -26.58 -24.79
N ALA A 224 -11.83 -25.68 -24.45
CA ALA A 224 -10.43 -25.73 -24.86
C ALA A 224 -9.55 -25.64 -23.62
N LYS A 225 -8.71 -26.65 -23.37
CA LYS A 225 -7.89 -26.70 -22.17
C LYS A 225 -6.44 -27.03 -22.49
N VAL A 226 -5.52 -26.27 -21.90
CA VAL A 226 -4.08 -26.55 -21.98
C VAL A 226 -3.51 -26.71 -20.58
N ILE A 227 -2.69 -27.74 -20.37
CA ILE A 227 -2.04 -28.05 -19.10
C ILE A 227 -0.53 -28.05 -19.31
N TRP A 228 0.20 -27.18 -18.60
CA TRP A 228 1.65 -27.21 -18.52
C TRP A 228 2.08 -28.10 -17.35
N ALA A 229 2.76 -29.22 -17.63
CA ALA A 229 3.06 -30.24 -16.63
C ALA A 229 4.55 -30.34 -16.24
N SER A 230 5.45 -29.73 -17.01
CA SER A 230 6.90 -29.78 -16.77
C SER A 230 7.42 -28.59 -15.96
N ASP A 231 8.65 -28.72 -15.45
CA ASP A 231 9.40 -27.66 -14.79
C ASP A 231 10.35 -26.98 -15.78
N ASN A 232 10.18 -25.67 -15.99
CA ASN A 232 10.95 -24.94 -16.99
C ASN A 232 11.35 -23.55 -16.49
N ILE A 233 12.58 -23.15 -16.81
CA ILE A 233 13.08 -21.79 -16.63
C ILE A 233 12.82 -21.00 -17.92
N VAL A 234 11.91 -20.04 -17.89
CA VAL A 234 11.61 -19.10 -18.97
C VAL A 234 12.36 -17.80 -18.75
N ALA A 235 13.34 -17.51 -19.60
CA ALA A 235 14.10 -16.27 -19.54
C ALA A 235 13.81 -15.43 -20.78
N GLN A 236 13.11 -14.31 -20.64
CA GLN A 236 12.93 -13.41 -21.76
C GLN A 236 14.26 -12.73 -22.10
N GLY A 237 14.74 -12.93 -23.33
CA GLY A 237 15.90 -12.24 -23.91
C GLY A 237 15.64 -10.74 -24.08
N ALA A 238 16.55 -10.02 -24.73
CA ALA A 238 16.39 -8.59 -24.97
C ALA A 238 15.01 -8.26 -25.61
N ASN A 239 14.29 -7.23 -25.13
CA ASN A 239 12.96 -6.91 -25.69
C ASN A 239 13.06 -6.66 -27.19
N VAL A 240 12.05 -7.06 -27.95
CA VAL A 240 11.90 -6.64 -29.35
C VAL A 240 11.30 -5.22 -29.41
N THR A 241 11.30 -4.60 -30.59
CA THR A 241 10.60 -3.34 -30.87
C THR A 241 9.70 -3.49 -32.11
N SER A 242 8.87 -2.50 -32.39
CA SER A 242 8.00 -2.42 -33.57
C SER A 242 8.32 -1.20 -34.43
N ALA A 243 7.67 -1.03 -35.58
CA ALA A 243 7.74 0.22 -36.34
C ALA A 243 6.77 1.31 -35.81
N THR A 244 5.91 0.95 -34.85
CA THR A 244 4.94 1.88 -34.26
C THR A 244 5.67 2.93 -33.43
N GLN A 245 5.24 4.20 -33.55
CA GLN A 245 5.81 5.28 -32.77
C GLN A 245 5.58 5.03 -31.27
N GLU A 246 6.65 5.12 -30.48
CA GLU A 246 6.61 4.90 -29.03
C GLU A 246 6.87 6.18 -28.27
N THR A 247 6.33 6.26 -27.06
CA THR A 247 6.62 7.35 -26.12
C THR A 247 7.64 6.87 -25.09
N ALA A 248 8.83 7.47 -25.11
CA ALA A 248 9.83 7.29 -24.06
C ALA A 248 9.83 8.49 -23.12
N GLN A 249 9.74 8.23 -21.81
CA GLN A 249 9.77 9.27 -20.78
C GLN A 249 11.06 9.24 -19.99
N THR A 250 11.53 10.43 -19.64
CA THR A 250 12.76 10.64 -18.87
C THR A 250 12.57 11.81 -17.91
N SER A 251 13.24 11.81 -16.76
CA SER A 251 13.28 12.99 -15.87
C SER A 251 14.67 13.26 -15.30
N TYR A 252 14.99 14.54 -15.08
CA TYR A 252 16.25 14.90 -14.44
C TYR A 252 16.05 16.06 -13.46
N TYR A 253 17.01 16.21 -12.56
CA TYR A 253 16.98 17.20 -11.51
C TYR A 253 17.78 18.43 -11.92
N ILE A 254 17.22 19.60 -11.64
CA ILE A 254 17.89 20.89 -11.74
C ILE A 254 18.03 21.42 -10.31
N TYR A 255 19.26 21.61 -9.85
CA TYR A 255 19.52 22.22 -8.55
C TYR A 255 19.07 23.68 -8.53
N ALA A 256 18.54 24.15 -7.39
CA ALA A 256 18.01 25.49 -7.25
C ALA A 256 19.07 26.61 -7.31
N ASN A 257 20.37 26.28 -7.30
CA ASN A 257 21.53 27.15 -7.08
C ASN A 257 21.57 27.78 -5.67
N SER A 258 20.47 28.40 -5.23
CA SER A 258 20.26 28.85 -3.86
C SER A 258 18.77 28.89 -3.52
N ILE A 259 18.46 28.83 -2.22
CA ILE A 259 17.09 28.99 -1.71
C ILE A 259 17.08 29.98 -0.55
N THR A 260 15.92 30.57 -0.29
CA THR A 260 15.59 31.18 1.00
C THR A 260 14.90 30.11 1.87
N ALA A 261 15.53 29.73 2.97
CA ALA A 261 15.00 28.77 3.92
C ALA A 261 13.85 29.38 4.75
N PHE A 262 13.13 28.54 5.50
CA PHE A 262 11.96 28.97 6.28
C PHE A 262 12.31 29.93 7.44
N ASP A 263 13.57 29.99 7.85
CA ASP A 263 14.09 30.93 8.85
C ASP A 263 14.60 32.24 8.22
N GLY A 264 14.45 32.41 6.90
CA GLY A 264 14.92 33.57 6.15
C GLY A 264 16.39 33.52 5.74
N SER A 265 17.14 32.49 6.15
CA SER A 265 18.53 32.33 5.73
C SER A 265 18.64 31.93 4.26
N THR A 266 19.74 32.32 3.60
CA THR A 266 20.04 31.88 2.23
C THR A 266 20.96 30.68 2.27
N ILE A 267 20.57 29.58 1.64
CA ILE A 267 21.34 28.34 1.58
C ILE A 267 21.71 28.05 0.12
N GLU A 268 23.01 27.85 -0.16
CA GLU A 268 23.49 27.47 -1.49
C GLU A 268 23.28 25.97 -1.77
N ILE A 269 22.78 25.67 -2.97
CA ILE A 269 22.47 24.31 -3.45
C ILE A 269 22.87 24.22 -4.92
N LYS A 270 24.18 24.10 -5.18
CA LYS A 270 24.74 24.07 -6.55
C LYS A 270 24.95 22.65 -7.09
N ASP A 271 25.06 21.68 -6.19
CA ASP A 271 25.42 20.29 -6.49
C ASP A 271 24.91 19.32 -5.41
N LEU A 272 25.30 18.06 -5.52
CA LEU A 272 24.97 17.02 -4.55
C LEU A 272 25.48 17.35 -3.14
N ALA A 273 26.66 17.97 -3.00
CA ALA A 273 27.21 18.33 -1.70
C ALA A 273 26.35 19.40 -1.02
N GLY A 274 25.92 20.43 -1.77
CA GLY A 274 24.97 21.45 -1.31
C GLY A 274 23.64 20.84 -0.88
N LEU A 275 23.07 19.90 -1.65
CA LEU A 275 21.84 19.20 -1.28
C LEU A 275 21.99 18.40 0.02
N ARG A 276 23.09 17.65 0.18
CA ARG A 276 23.37 16.88 1.41
C ARG A 276 23.54 17.78 2.62
N ASN A 277 24.23 18.92 2.46
CA ASN A 277 24.40 19.90 3.52
C ASN A 277 23.06 20.53 3.92
N TYR A 278 22.21 20.87 2.94
CA TYR A 278 20.87 21.37 3.22
C TYR A 278 20.01 20.33 3.93
N ASN A 279 20.09 19.06 3.52
CA ASN A 279 19.37 17.98 4.20
C ASN A 279 19.82 17.80 5.67
N ASN A 280 21.13 17.83 5.92
CA ASN A 280 21.67 17.82 7.29
C ASN A 280 21.16 19.00 8.11
N TRP A 281 21.15 20.20 7.53
CA TRP A 281 20.61 21.38 8.18
C TRP A 281 19.13 21.21 8.53
N LEU A 282 18.29 20.71 7.60
CA LEU A 282 16.87 20.42 7.86
C LEU A 282 16.68 19.40 9.00
N ILE A 283 17.48 18.33 9.02
CA ILE A 283 17.45 17.32 10.08
C ILE A 283 17.70 17.97 11.45
N GLU A 284 18.72 18.83 11.56
CA GLU A 284 19.02 19.54 12.80
C GLU A 284 17.92 20.54 13.18
N GLN A 285 17.24 21.17 12.20
CA GLN A 285 16.08 22.00 12.50
C GLN A 285 14.88 21.20 13.02
N VAL A 286 14.66 19.98 12.50
CA VAL A 286 13.59 19.09 12.99
C VAL A 286 13.92 18.61 14.41
N LYS A 287 15.14 18.11 14.65
CA LYS A 287 15.58 17.68 16.00
C LYS A 287 15.57 18.83 17.00
N GLY A 288 15.99 20.01 16.55
CA GLY A 288 15.96 21.27 17.31
C GLY A 288 14.57 21.91 17.39
N ARG A 289 13.54 21.28 16.81
CA ARG A 289 12.11 21.69 16.88
C ARG A 289 11.82 23.08 16.26
N LYS A 290 12.71 23.57 15.41
CA LYS A 290 12.53 24.80 14.62
C LYS A 290 11.74 24.54 13.33
N LEU A 291 11.70 23.28 12.87
CA LEU A 291 10.92 22.83 11.72
C LEU A 291 9.98 21.70 12.15
N ALA A 292 8.69 21.83 11.83
CA ALA A 292 7.73 20.73 12.01
C ALA A 292 8.11 19.55 11.10
N GLY A 293 8.07 18.32 11.63
CA GLY A 293 8.45 17.13 10.86
C GLY A 293 7.63 16.93 9.57
N THR A 294 6.34 17.30 9.59
CA THR A 294 5.46 17.26 8.41
C THR A 294 5.87 18.22 7.29
N ALA A 295 6.68 19.24 7.60
CA ALA A 295 7.20 20.20 6.62
C ALA A 295 8.54 19.78 6.02
N TYR A 296 9.22 18.76 6.56
CA TYR A 296 10.55 18.33 6.11
C TYR A 296 10.60 18.07 4.60
N ASP A 297 9.68 17.25 4.06
CA ASP A 297 9.68 16.88 2.64
C ASP A 297 9.45 18.10 1.74
N SER A 298 8.52 18.98 2.11
CA SER A 298 8.22 20.17 1.33
C SER A 298 9.35 21.21 1.37
N GLN A 299 10.10 21.29 2.47
CA GLN A 299 11.32 22.10 2.52
C GLN A 299 12.44 21.48 1.68
N LEU A 300 12.70 20.18 1.82
CA LEU A 300 13.73 19.49 1.03
C LEU A 300 13.46 19.60 -0.48
N ALA A 301 12.19 19.52 -0.90
CA ALA A 301 11.78 19.65 -2.29
C ALA A 301 12.10 21.02 -2.91
N LYS A 302 12.29 22.09 -2.11
CA LYS A 302 12.71 23.41 -2.62
C LYS A 302 14.12 23.41 -3.21
N ALA A 303 14.95 22.43 -2.85
CA ALA A 303 16.35 22.34 -3.25
C ALA A 303 16.55 22.03 -4.74
N TYR A 304 15.51 21.55 -5.43
CA TYR A 304 15.60 21.08 -6.81
C TYR A 304 14.26 21.24 -7.53
N THR A 305 14.32 21.24 -8.87
CA THR A 305 13.15 21.06 -9.73
C THR A 305 13.32 19.79 -10.55
N VAL A 306 12.25 19.02 -10.72
CA VAL A 306 12.23 17.84 -11.61
C VAL A 306 11.76 18.28 -13.00
N ARG A 307 12.59 18.09 -14.01
CA ARG A 307 12.25 18.33 -15.42
C ARG A 307 11.85 17.01 -16.09
N ASN A 308 10.63 16.95 -16.63
CA ASN A 308 10.12 15.79 -17.34
C ASN A 308 10.25 15.96 -18.86
N VAL A 309 11.05 15.05 -19.43
CA VAL A 309 11.31 14.63 -20.80
C VAL A 309 10.26 13.75 -21.48
N THR A 310 9.56 14.16 -22.53
CA THR A 310 8.81 13.20 -23.38
C THR A 310 9.42 13.15 -24.78
N TYR A 311 9.87 11.96 -25.18
CA TYR A 311 10.40 11.65 -26.50
C TYR A 311 9.37 10.82 -27.28
N LEU A 312 8.96 11.30 -28.45
CA LEU A 312 8.24 10.51 -29.43
C LEU A 312 9.26 9.88 -30.37
N VAL A 313 9.49 8.59 -30.19
CA VAL A 313 10.50 7.81 -30.89
C VAL A 313 9.83 7.11 -32.07
N ASN A 314 10.30 7.38 -33.28
CA ASN A 314 9.98 6.61 -34.47
C ASN A 314 11.06 5.54 -34.62
N PRO A 315 10.81 4.25 -34.33
CA PRO A 315 11.87 3.23 -34.31
C PRO A 315 12.48 2.95 -35.69
N VAL A 316 11.83 3.42 -36.75
CA VAL A 316 12.30 3.40 -38.14
C VAL A 316 12.28 4.84 -38.67
N PRO A 317 13.38 5.38 -39.20
CA PRO A 317 13.38 6.70 -39.81
C PRO A 317 12.43 6.77 -41.01
N VAL A 318 11.85 7.95 -41.23
CA VAL A 318 10.92 8.18 -42.34
C VAL A 318 11.60 7.89 -43.68
N GLY A 319 10.98 7.03 -44.49
CA GLY A 319 11.48 6.67 -45.83
C GLY A 319 12.44 5.47 -45.86
N THR A 320 12.79 4.88 -44.71
CA THR A 320 13.58 3.64 -44.65
C THR A 320 12.69 2.42 -44.91
N VAL A 321 13.11 1.56 -45.85
CA VAL A 321 12.43 0.29 -46.14
C VAL A 321 13.09 -0.84 -45.35
N VAL A 322 12.29 -1.55 -44.56
CA VAL A 322 12.71 -2.79 -43.85
C VAL A 322 12.08 -3.98 -44.56
N ASN A 323 12.91 -4.91 -45.05
CA ASN A 323 12.46 -5.99 -45.93
C ASN A 323 11.76 -7.15 -45.20
N ASP A 324 12.14 -7.42 -43.94
CA ASP A 324 11.49 -8.45 -43.14
C ASP A 324 10.30 -7.84 -42.36
N PRO A 325 9.05 -8.24 -42.66
CA PRO A 325 7.86 -7.72 -41.96
C PRO A 325 7.82 -8.08 -40.47
N ILE A 326 8.53 -9.13 -40.02
CA ILE A 326 8.57 -9.51 -38.60
C ILE A 326 9.31 -8.43 -37.78
N LEU A 327 10.34 -7.80 -38.36
CA LEU A 327 11.09 -6.73 -37.69
C LEU A 327 10.20 -5.53 -37.36
N THR A 328 9.29 -5.17 -38.27
CA THR A 328 8.42 -4.00 -38.14
C THR A 328 7.06 -4.28 -37.49
N ALA A 329 6.66 -5.56 -37.37
CA ALA A 329 5.39 -5.97 -36.75
C ALA A 329 5.22 -5.44 -35.32
N ASP A 330 3.98 -5.43 -34.82
CA ASP A 330 3.71 -5.09 -33.42
C ASP A 330 4.36 -6.09 -32.47
N VAL A 331 4.72 -5.62 -31.26
CA VAL A 331 5.36 -6.47 -30.24
C VAL A 331 4.41 -7.59 -29.78
N GLY A 332 3.11 -7.33 -29.77
CA GLY A 332 2.07 -8.28 -29.37
C GLY A 332 2.20 -8.75 -27.93
N VAL A 333 1.72 -9.96 -27.65
CA VAL A 333 1.78 -10.56 -26.30
C VAL A 333 2.76 -11.71 -26.21
N PHE A 334 3.45 -11.85 -25.07
CA PHE A 334 4.24 -13.02 -24.72
C PHE A 334 3.69 -13.69 -23.46
N ALA A 335 3.38 -14.98 -23.57
CA ALA A 335 3.12 -15.82 -22.42
C ALA A 335 3.47 -17.29 -22.70
N PRO A 336 4.28 -17.94 -21.83
CA PRO A 336 4.45 -19.39 -21.86
C PRO A 336 3.12 -20.13 -21.76
N LEU A 337 2.24 -19.68 -20.86
CA LEU A 337 0.92 -20.24 -20.66
C LEU A 337 -0.16 -19.17 -20.87
N HIS A 338 -1.07 -19.41 -21.81
CA HIS A 338 -2.07 -18.44 -22.23
C HIS A 338 -3.46 -19.06 -22.34
N ALA A 339 -4.49 -18.29 -21.99
CA ALA A 339 -5.87 -18.63 -22.35
C ALA A 339 -6.70 -17.42 -22.74
N SER A 340 -7.51 -17.54 -23.80
CA SER A 340 -8.37 -16.46 -24.28
C SER A 340 -9.77 -16.97 -24.70
N GLY A 341 -10.81 -16.37 -24.14
CA GLY A 341 -12.21 -16.70 -24.44
C GLY A 341 -12.91 -17.47 -23.32
N SER A 342 -14.24 -17.33 -23.27
CA SER A 342 -15.10 -17.86 -22.20
C SER A 342 -15.12 -19.37 -22.03
N LYS A 343 -14.55 -20.11 -22.98
CA LYS A 343 -14.43 -21.58 -22.96
C LYS A 343 -12.98 -22.07 -22.91
N ALA A 344 -12.03 -21.16 -22.75
CA ALA A 344 -10.61 -21.48 -22.65
C ALA A 344 -10.15 -21.62 -21.19
N THR A 345 -9.37 -22.67 -20.92
CA THR A 345 -8.75 -22.92 -19.62
C THR A 345 -7.25 -23.17 -19.75
N ALA A 346 -6.44 -22.49 -18.96
CA ALA A 346 -5.01 -22.77 -18.80
C ALA A 346 -4.72 -23.33 -17.39
N VAL A 347 -3.96 -24.42 -17.30
CA VAL A 347 -3.59 -25.05 -16.03
C VAL A 347 -2.07 -25.20 -15.94
N LEU A 348 -1.48 -24.86 -14.80
CA LEU A 348 -0.08 -25.15 -14.48
C LEU A 348 -0.04 -26.19 -13.36
N THR A 349 0.61 -27.34 -13.61
CA THR A 349 0.86 -28.38 -12.60
C THR A 349 2.34 -28.57 -12.30
N GLY A 350 3.23 -28.23 -13.25
CA GLY A 350 4.67 -28.13 -13.03
C GLY A 350 5.10 -26.73 -12.55
N SER A 351 6.30 -26.30 -12.94
CA SER A 351 6.88 -25.02 -12.54
C SER A 351 7.24 -24.13 -13.74
N LEU A 352 6.83 -22.87 -13.69
CA LEU A 352 7.32 -21.81 -14.58
C LEU A 352 8.13 -20.81 -13.76
N THR A 353 9.44 -20.78 -13.97
CA THR A 353 10.34 -19.85 -13.25
C THR A 353 11.11 -18.95 -14.22
N GLY A 354 11.56 -17.77 -13.81
CA GLY A 354 12.50 -16.99 -14.61
C GLY A 354 12.26 -15.47 -14.68
N THR A 355 12.96 -14.83 -15.62
CA THR A 355 12.92 -13.38 -15.79
C THR A 355 11.78 -12.96 -16.73
N VAL A 356 10.96 -12.01 -16.28
CA VAL A 356 9.99 -11.29 -17.12
C VAL A 356 10.44 -9.85 -17.28
N ASN A 357 10.62 -9.39 -18.52
CA ASN A 357 11.10 -8.03 -18.75
C ASN A 357 10.00 -6.98 -18.56
N HIS A 358 10.42 -5.72 -18.46
CA HIS A 358 9.54 -4.57 -18.28
C HIS A 358 8.44 -4.54 -19.36
N ASN A 359 7.18 -4.40 -18.92
CA ASN A 359 6.00 -4.50 -19.77
C ASN A 359 5.03 -3.33 -19.57
N SER A 360 5.40 -2.12 -20.01
CA SER A 360 4.51 -0.94 -19.94
C SER A 360 3.14 -1.17 -20.60
N ASN A 361 3.07 -2.07 -21.59
CA ASN A 361 1.90 -2.33 -22.41
C ASN A 361 1.08 -3.56 -21.94
N GLU A 362 1.38 -4.13 -20.77
CA GLU A 362 0.69 -5.31 -20.22
C GLU A 362 0.73 -6.55 -21.14
N GLY A 363 1.72 -6.61 -22.05
CA GLY A 363 1.81 -7.64 -23.08
C GLY A 363 2.60 -8.88 -22.66
N ILE A 364 3.28 -8.90 -21.51
CA ILE A 364 4.27 -9.95 -21.20
C ILE A 364 4.02 -10.51 -19.80
N SER A 365 3.89 -11.83 -19.67
CA SER A 365 3.79 -12.51 -18.36
C SER A 365 4.12 -14.00 -18.44
N MET A 366 4.31 -14.68 -17.30
CA MET A 366 4.39 -16.16 -17.28
C MET A 366 3.04 -16.80 -17.60
N VAL A 367 1.95 -16.22 -17.08
CA VAL A 367 0.57 -16.63 -17.35
C VAL A 367 -0.27 -15.43 -17.75
N MET A 368 -0.92 -15.50 -18.91
CA MET A 368 -1.82 -14.45 -19.39
C MET A 368 -3.22 -14.98 -19.69
N LEU A 369 -4.24 -14.31 -19.13
CA LEU A 369 -5.65 -14.64 -19.33
C LEU A 369 -6.44 -13.47 -19.92
N GLU A 370 -7.22 -13.75 -20.96
CA GLU A 370 -8.00 -12.75 -21.69
C GLU A 370 -9.42 -13.21 -22.00
N ASN A 371 -10.30 -12.24 -22.21
CA ASN A 371 -11.63 -12.41 -22.80
C ASN A 371 -12.52 -13.47 -22.12
N GLY A 372 -12.50 -13.52 -20.79
CA GLY A 372 -13.36 -14.41 -19.99
C GLY A 372 -12.79 -15.81 -19.74
N SER A 373 -11.50 -16.02 -19.98
CA SER A 373 -10.86 -17.33 -19.78
C SER A 373 -10.64 -17.66 -18.29
N THR A 374 -10.29 -18.93 -18.02
CA THR A 374 -9.94 -19.40 -16.69
C THR A 374 -8.48 -19.86 -16.63
N GLY A 375 -7.75 -19.51 -15.58
CA GLY A 375 -6.40 -20.01 -15.29
C GLY A 375 -6.34 -20.65 -13.91
N ILE A 376 -5.59 -21.75 -13.78
CA ILE A 376 -5.42 -22.48 -12.52
C ILE A 376 -3.94 -22.78 -12.31
N ASN A 377 -3.37 -22.35 -11.20
CA ASN A 377 -2.04 -22.77 -10.76
C ASN A 377 -2.14 -23.82 -9.64
N GLN A 378 -1.68 -25.04 -9.90
CA GLN A 378 -1.52 -26.12 -8.91
C GLN A 378 -0.04 -26.44 -8.65
N GLY A 379 0.87 -25.82 -9.40
CA GLY A 379 2.31 -25.99 -9.27
C GLY A 379 2.98 -24.73 -8.74
N ARG A 380 4.02 -24.26 -9.44
CA ARG A 380 4.82 -23.12 -8.99
C ARG A 380 5.03 -22.07 -10.09
N ILE A 381 4.81 -20.81 -9.75
CA ILE A 381 5.21 -19.66 -10.57
C ILE A 381 6.27 -18.87 -9.78
N SER A 382 7.45 -18.70 -10.34
CA SER A 382 8.50 -17.86 -9.75
C SER A 382 9.01 -16.86 -10.77
N SER A 383 8.72 -15.58 -10.59
CA SER A 383 9.11 -14.57 -11.57
C SER A 383 9.89 -13.45 -10.92
N TRP A 384 10.86 -12.89 -11.64
CA TRP A 384 11.58 -11.68 -11.24
C TRP A 384 11.83 -10.77 -12.42
N GLY A 385 12.25 -9.53 -12.15
CA GLY A 385 12.41 -8.50 -13.15
C GLY A 385 11.24 -7.51 -13.14
N PHE A 386 11.12 -6.73 -14.21
CA PHE A 386 10.19 -5.61 -14.26
C PHE A 386 8.85 -5.94 -14.94
N GLY A 387 8.58 -7.22 -15.24
CA GLY A 387 7.29 -7.70 -15.76
C GLY A 387 6.41 -8.36 -14.70
N TYR A 388 5.25 -8.87 -15.12
CA TYR A 388 4.29 -9.55 -14.23
C TYR A 388 4.42 -11.07 -14.32
N GLY A 389 4.33 -11.78 -13.19
CA GLY A 389 4.17 -13.24 -13.20
C GLY A 389 2.83 -13.65 -13.82
N VAL A 390 1.74 -13.02 -13.39
CA VAL A 390 0.38 -13.30 -13.88
C VAL A 390 -0.32 -12.02 -14.33
N ILE A 391 -0.97 -12.05 -15.50
CA ILE A 391 -1.86 -10.99 -15.98
C ILE A 391 -3.26 -11.57 -16.19
N VAL A 392 -4.25 -10.96 -15.55
CA VAL A 392 -5.67 -11.32 -15.68
C VAL A 392 -6.42 -10.13 -16.26
N LYS A 393 -7.01 -10.27 -17.44
CA LYS A 393 -7.75 -9.18 -18.08
C LYS A 393 -9.06 -9.59 -18.76
N SER A 394 -9.87 -8.58 -19.06
CA SER A 394 -11.11 -8.69 -19.85
C SER A 394 -12.10 -9.74 -19.32
N GLY A 395 -12.38 -9.73 -18.02
CA GLY A 395 -13.38 -10.59 -17.39
C GLY A 395 -12.91 -12.02 -17.08
N SER A 396 -11.59 -12.28 -17.16
CA SER A 396 -11.01 -13.60 -16.92
C SER A 396 -10.83 -13.89 -15.43
N THR A 397 -10.71 -15.17 -15.06
CA THR A 397 -10.50 -15.61 -13.67
C THR A 397 -9.22 -16.42 -13.52
N PHE A 398 -8.37 -16.07 -12.55
CA PHE A 398 -7.20 -16.87 -12.18
C PHE A 398 -7.37 -17.43 -10.76
N ILE A 399 -7.03 -18.70 -10.56
CA ILE A 399 -7.11 -19.41 -9.28
C ILE A 399 -5.74 -19.96 -8.92
N ASN A 400 -5.17 -19.49 -7.81
CA ASN A 400 -3.93 -20.03 -7.24
C ASN A 400 -4.23 -21.07 -6.17
N GLN A 401 -3.80 -22.31 -6.39
CA GLN A 401 -3.80 -23.44 -5.47
C GLN A 401 -2.38 -23.95 -5.18
N GLY A 402 -1.36 -23.29 -5.73
CA GLY A 402 0.05 -23.63 -5.56
C GLY A 402 0.86 -22.45 -5.01
N LEU A 403 2.12 -22.39 -5.39
CA LEU A 403 3.06 -21.36 -4.94
C LEU A 403 3.29 -20.29 -6.01
N ILE A 404 3.18 -19.02 -5.63
CA ILE A 404 3.70 -17.90 -6.42
C ILE A 404 4.75 -17.14 -5.60
N ASN A 405 5.95 -16.95 -6.12
CA ASN A 405 6.98 -16.18 -5.43
C ASN A 405 7.95 -15.44 -6.35
N ASN A 406 8.92 -14.75 -5.75
CA ASN A 406 10.05 -14.12 -6.45
C ASN A 406 11.40 -14.38 -5.75
N ASN A 407 11.47 -15.40 -4.89
CA ASN A 407 12.61 -15.61 -4.00
C ASN A 407 13.88 -16.10 -4.72
N ASP A 408 13.76 -16.56 -5.96
CA ASP A 408 14.89 -17.06 -6.74
C ASP A 408 15.84 -15.94 -7.18
N SER A 409 15.48 -14.67 -6.97
CA SER A 409 16.29 -13.51 -7.34
C SER A 409 16.10 -12.32 -6.39
N PRO A 410 17.15 -11.54 -6.09
CA PRO A 410 17.02 -10.34 -5.26
C PRO A 410 16.43 -9.13 -6.00
N VAL A 411 16.17 -9.27 -7.31
CA VAL A 411 15.67 -8.22 -8.21
C VAL A 411 14.21 -7.90 -7.90
N ILE A 412 13.83 -6.63 -8.14
CA ILE A 412 12.45 -6.12 -8.01
C ILE A 412 11.46 -7.03 -8.75
N THR A 413 10.22 -7.10 -8.26
CA THR A 413 9.19 -7.93 -8.90
C THR A 413 7.80 -7.31 -8.79
N TYR A 414 7.03 -7.51 -9.85
CA TYR A 414 5.58 -7.38 -9.85
C TYR A 414 4.96 -8.77 -10.00
N LEU A 415 4.25 -9.27 -8.99
CA LEU A 415 3.73 -10.66 -9.06
C LEU A 415 2.51 -10.75 -9.97
N SER A 416 1.56 -9.84 -9.85
CA SER A 416 0.29 -9.95 -10.56
C SER A 416 -0.33 -8.60 -10.91
N ARG A 417 -1.00 -8.58 -12.07
CA ARG A 417 -1.85 -7.47 -12.51
C ARG A 417 -3.25 -7.99 -12.85
N VAL A 418 -4.27 -7.33 -12.30
CA VAL A 418 -5.68 -7.64 -12.56
C VAL A 418 -6.34 -6.40 -13.14
N ASN A 419 -6.73 -6.48 -14.41
CA ASN A 419 -7.21 -5.33 -15.17
C ASN A 419 -8.58 -5.61 -15.80
N GLY A 420 -9.54 -4.71 -15.59
CA GLY A 420 -10.82 -4.75 -16.29
C GLY A 420 -11.95 -5.35 -15.47
N GLN A 421 -13.17 -4.95 -15.83
CA GLN A 421 -14.38 -5.35 -15.15
C GLN A 421 -14.55 -6.87 -15.15
N ASN A 422 -14.96 -7.42 -14.01
CA ASN A 422 -15.13 -8.85 -13.77
C ASN A 422 -13.84 -9.69 -13.85
N SER A 423 -12.67 -9.09 -14.09
CA SER A 423 -11.39 -9.80 -13.97
C SER A 423 -11.13 -10.11 -12.50
N HIS A 424 -10.89 -11.39 -12.17
CA HIS A 424 -10.83 -11.85 -10.79
C HIS A 424 -9.62 -12.76 -10.56
N TYR A 425 -8.79 -12.40 -9.60
CA TYR A 425 -7.74 -13.26 -9.08
C TYR A 425 -8.18 -13.84 -7.73
N ILE A 426 -8.04 -15.15 -7.56
CA ILE A 426 -8.38 -15.88 -6.34
C ILE A 426 -7.13 -16.59 -5.85
N ASN A 427 -6.59 -16.17 -4.69
CA ASN A 427 -5.66 -17.01 -3.94
C ASN A 427 -6.49 -17.97 -3.08
N ASP A 428 -6.61 -19.22 -3.51
CA ASP A 428 -7.46 -20.22 -2.86
C ASP A 428 -6.88 -20.66 -1.51
N THR A 429 -7.60 -21.47 -0.73
CA THR A 429 -7.16 -21.87 0.63
C THR A 429 -5.82 -22.62 0.65
N GLN A 430 -5.45 -23.27 -0.46
CA GLN A 430 -4.15 -23.94 -0.64
C GLN A 430 -3.08 -23.01 -1.24
N GLY A 431 -3.47 -21.85 -1.75
CA GLY A 431 -2.59 -20.92 -2.44
C GLY A 431 -1.66 -20.16 -1.48
N ILE A 432 -0.38 -20.15 -1.82
CA ILE A 432 0.67 -19.42 -1.11
C ILE A 432 1.29 -18.40 -2.04
N ILE A 433 1.39 -17.15 -1.58
CA ILE A 433 2.07 -16.07 -2.29
C ILE A 433 3.14 -15.50 -1.39
N ASN A 434 4.40 -15.56 -1.84
CA ASN A 434 5.54 -15.03 -1.12
C ASN A 434 6.23 -13.94 -1.93
N LEU A 435 6.11 -12.70 -1.47
CA LEU A 435 6.79 -11.55 -2.03
C LEU A 435 7.99 -11.17 -1.16
N SER A 436 9.17 -11.31 -1.74
CA SER A 436 10.42 -10.76 -1.22
C SER A 436 10.60 -9.30 -1.67
N PRO A 437 10.95 -8.38 -0.75
CA PRO A 437 11.29 -7.00 -1.11
C PRO A 437 12.52 -6.94 -2.01
N GLY A 438 12.63 -5.96 -2.91
CA GLY A 438 13.87 -5.65 -3.64
C GLY A 438 15.03 -5.23 -2.73
N GLY A 439 16.27 -5.22 -3.26
CA GLY A 439 17.50 -4.90 -2.52
C GLY A 439 18.28 -3.73 -3.14
N SER A 440 18.94 -2.93 -2.30
CA SER A 440 19.98 -1.91 -2.60
C SER A 440 19.73 -0.85 -3.70
N PHE A 441 18.52 -0.70 -4.25
CA PHE A 441 18.16 0.43 -5.12
C PHE A 441 16.90 1.12 -4.57
N THR A 442 17.10 2.28 -3.95
CA THR A 442 16.20 2.92 -2.96
C THR A 442 15.05 3.74 -3.54
N ILE A 443 14.62 3.45 -4.78
CA ILE A 443 13.44 4.09 -5.37
C ILE A 443 12.33 3.10 -5.78
N ASP A 444 12.67 1.82 -5.94
CA ASP A 444 11.76 0.86 -6.55
C ASP A 444 11.01 0.03 -5.50
N SER A 445 9.70 -0.07 -5.71
CA SER A 445 8.79 -0.76 -4.80
C SER A 445 8.40 -2.11 -5.39
N SER A 446 8.34 -3.14 -4.56
CA SER A 446 7.86 -4.46 -4.97
C SER A 446 6.35 -4.53 -4.79
N TYR A 447 5.63 -5.07 -5.77
CA TYR A 447 4.17 -5.13 -5.72
C TYR A 447 3.69 -6.56 -5.83
N GLY A 448 2.78 -6.95 -4.93
CA GLY A 448 2.05 -8.21 -5.06
C GLY A 448 1.02 -8.10 -6.18
N PHE A 449 0.09 -7.16 -6.03
CA PHE A 449 -1.03 -6.97 -6.95
C PHE A 449 -1.20 -5.51 -7.37
N PHE A 450 -1.46 -5.33 -8.66
CA PHE A 450 -1.97 -4.09 -9.23
C PHE A 450 -3.39 -4.28 -9.74
N LEU A 451 -4.34 -3.51 -9.20
CA LEU A 451 -5.76 -3.62 -9.55
C LEU A 451 -6.23 -2.36 -10.29
N PHE A 452 -6.68 -2.53 -11.52
CA PHE A 452 -7.13 -1.46 -12.41
C PHE A 452 -8.48 -1.77 -13.05
N ASN A 453 -9.23 -0.72 -13.41
CA ASN A 453 -10.45 -0.77 -14.20
C ASN A 453 -11.48 -1.79 -13.70
N GLY A 454 -11.69 -1.90 -12.39
CA GLY A 454 -12.64 -2.85 -11.78
C GLY A 454 -12.08 -4.25 -11.47
N GLY A 455 -10.78 -4.48 -11.64
CA GLY A 455 -10.14 -5.76 -11.29
C GLY A 455 -10.29 -6.11 -9.79
N LYS A 456 -10.43 -7.40 -9.49
CA LYS A 456 -10.69 -7.92 -8.15
C LYS A 456 -9.64 -8.94 -7.71
N VAL A 457 -9.21 -8.88 -6.44
CA VAL A 457 -8.47 -9.95 -5.76
C VAL A 457 -9.29 -10.50 -4.58
N THR A 458 -9.38 -11.82 -4.46
CA THR A 458 -9.84 -12.50 -3.25
C THR A 458 -8.71 -13.36 -2.68
N ASN A 459 -8.37 -13.17 -1.40
CA ASN A 459 -7.41 -14.02 -0.70
C ASN A 459 -8.14 -14.92 0.31
N LYS A 460 -8.02 -16.24 0.16
CA LYS A 460 -8.45 -17.26 1.13
C LYS A 460 -7.27 -18.04 1.73
N GLY A 461 -6.11 -18.01 1.06
CA GLY A 461 -4.87 -18.64 1.49
C GLY A 461 -3.93 -17.68 2.23
N ILE A 462 -2.64 -17.80 1.95
CA ILE A 462 -1.57 -17.03 2.61
C ILE A 462 -0.88 -16.09 1.62
N ILE A 463 -0.71 -14.82 2.02
CA ILE A 463 0.11 -13.83 1.31
C ILE A 463 1.16 -13.27 2.28
N ASN A 464 2.44 -13.58 2.06
CA ASN A 464 3.56 -13.05 2.84
C ASN A 464 4.30 -11.98 2.04
N LEU A 465 4.44 -10.78 2.60
CA LEU A 465 4.98 -9.60 1.91
C LEU A 465 6.40 -9.22 2.34
N SER A 466 7.11 -10.14 3.01
CA SER A 466 8.49 -9.94 3.45
C SER A 466 9.27 -11.25 3.48
N ASP A 467 9.16 -12.07 2.44
CA ASP A 467 9.76 -13.42 2.46
C ASP A 467 11.30 -13.44 2.21
N ALA A 468 12.00 -12.40 2.66
CA ALA A 468 13.46 -12.31 2.70
C ALA A 468 13.93 -11.42 3.86
N ASP A 469 14.97 -11.84 4.58
CA ASP A 469 15.62 -10.98 5.57
C ASP A 469 16.68 -10.12 4.89
N ARG A 470 16.45 -8.81 4.85
CA ARG A 470 17.37 -7.84 4.25
C ARG A 470 17.66 -6.74 5.28
N VAL A 471 18.90 -6.29 5.32
CA VAL A 471 19.30 -5.16 6.20
C VAL A 471 18.56 -3.89 5.77
N ASN A 472 18.52 -3.62 4.46
CA ASN A 472 17.86 -2.47 3.84
C ASN A 472 16.87 -2.94 2.77
N PRO A 473 15.68 -3.43 3.15
CA PRO A 473 14.66 -3.85 2.20
C PRO A 473 14.13 -2.65 1.40
N GLY A 474 13.76 -2.88 0.14
CA GLY A 474 12.92 -1.95 -0.63
C GLY A 474 11.49 -1.89 -0.09
N ARG A 475 10.73 -0.86 -0.51
CA ARG A 475 9.30 -0.74 -0.14
C ARG A 475 8.49 -1.88 -0.74
N VAL A 476 7.49 -2.34 0.00
CA VAL A 476 6.55 -3.36 -0.45
C VAL A 476 5.12 -2.83 -0.43
N PHE A 477 4.37 -3.06 -1.50
CA PHE A 477 2.92 -2.87 -1.56
C PHE A 477 2.28 -4.22 -1.89
N GLY A 478 1.59 -4.83 -0.94
CA GLY A 478 0.92 -6.11 -1.17
C GLY A 478 -0.16 -6.01 -2.23
N ILE A 479 -1.15 -5.16 -1.98
CA ILE A 479 -2.20 -4.83 -2.95
C ILE A 479 -2.19 -3.33 -3.19
N PHE A 480 -2.01 -2.91 -4.44
CA PHE A 480 -2.20 -1.54 -4.88
C PHE A 480 -3.48 -1.46 -5.73
N ALA A 481 -4.54 -0.91 -5.14
CA ALA A 481 -5.83 -0.72 -5.79
C ALA A 481 -5.95 0.71 -6.35
N ASN A 482 -6.04 0.79 -7.67
CA ASN A 482 -6.33 2.02 -8.39
C ASN A 482 -7.52 1.75 -9.32
N SER A 483 -8.73 1.85 -8.77
CA SER A 483 -10.05 1.51 -9.34
C SER A 483 -10.40 0.01 -9.29
N GLY A 484 -9.66 -0.78 -8.52
CA GLY A 484 -9.99 -2.18 -8.23
C GLY A 484 -10.63 -2.39 -6.86
N THR A 485 -10.84 -3.67 -6.50
CA THR A 485 -11.35 -4.10 -5.18
C THR A 485 -10.59 -5.31 -4.64
N PHE A 486 -10.53 -5.44 -3.31
CA PHE A 486 -9.97 -6.62 -2.67
C PHE A 486 -10.86 -7.19 -1.57
N ASP A 487 -10.73 -8.49 -1.35
CA ASP A 487 -11.43 -9.25 -0.32
C ASP A 487 -10.45 -10.22 0.35
N ASN A 488 -10.01 -9.90 1.57
CA ASN A 488 -9.18 -10.79 2.37
C ASN A 488 -10.03 -11.62 3.33
N GLN A 489 -10.00 -12.93 3.15
CA GLN A 489 -10.60 -13.97 4.01
C GLN A 489 -9.53 -14.87 4.66
N GLY A 490 -8.28 -14.78 4.18
CA GLY A 490 -7.13 -15.55 4.66
C GLY A 490 -6.14 -14.71 5.47
N LEU A 491 -4.86 -15.08 5.40
CA LEU A 491 -3.77 -14.40 6.11
C LEU A 491 -2.96 -13.51 5.15
N MET A 492 -2.70 -12.27 5.57
CA MET A 492 -1.72 -11.38 4.94
C MET A 492 -0.71 -10.88 5.96
N THR A 493 0.59 -10.98 5.67
CA THR A 493 1.65 -10.56 6.60
C THR A 493 2.64 -9.60 5.94
N LEU A 494 3.19 -8.68 6.73
CA LEU A 494 4.30 -7.79 6.36
C LEU A 494 5.27 -7.70 7.54
N GLY A 495 6.57 -7.86 7.30
CA GLY A 495 7.59 -7.98 8.36
C GLY A 495 7.72 -9.38 8.96
N LEU A 496 7.11 -10.39 8.33
CA LEU A 496 7.23 -11.81 8.68
C LEU A 496 7.57 -12.62 7.42
N LYS A 497 8.41 -13.65 7.58
CA LYS A 497 8.59 -14.71 6.58
C LYS A 497 7.44 -15.71 6.64
N ALA A 498 7.37 -16.61 5.66
CA ALA A 498 6.38 -17.69 5.63
C ALA A 498 6.42 -18.62 6.86
N ASP A 499 7.57 -18.74 7.53
CA ASP A 499 7.74 -19.53 8.76
C ASP A 499 7.42 -18.75 10.05
N GLY A 500 6.99 -17.48 9.94
CA GLY A 500 6.69 -16.60 11.06
C GLY A 500 7.91 -15.83 11.61
N THR A 501 9.10 -16.01 11.04
CA THR A 501 10.29 -15.26 11.47
C THR A 501 10.15 -13.76 11.19
N ALA A 502 10.38 -12.92 12.21
CA ALA A 502 10.36 -11.47 12.07
C ALA A 502 11.55 -10.93 11.26
N VAL A 503 11.25 -10.08 10.27
CA VAL A 503 12.22 -9.47 9.36
C VAL A 503 11.97 -7.98 9.15
N ASN A 504 13.03 -7.26 8.77
CA ASN A 504 12.95 -5.82 8.56
C ASN A 504 11.97 -5.46 7.44
N THR A 505 11.29 -4.33 7.60
CA THR A 505 10.55 -3.65 6.54
C THR A 505 11.15 -2.28 6.23
N SER A 506 10.83 -1.76 5.05
CA SER A 506 11.10 -0.37 4.69
C SER A 506 9.95 0.51 5.16
N VAL A 507 10.25 1.74 5.58
CA VAL A 507 9.24 2.76 5.91
C VAL A 507 8.33 2.96 4.68
N GLU A 508 7.05 3.20 4.93
CA GLU A 508 5.98 3.31 3.91
C GLU A 508 5.55 2.00 3.24
N SER A 509 6.06 0.83 3.68
CA SER A 509 5.56 -0.47 3.21
C SER A 509 4.13 -0.72 3.68
N GLN A 510 3.32 -1.34 2.82
CA GLN A 510 1.87 -1.47 3.00
C GLN A 510 1.37 -2.87 2.63
N ILE A 511 0.48 -3.44 3.44
CA ILE A 511 -0.25 -4.66 3.04
C ILE A 511 -1.25 -4.30 1.93
N VAL A 512 -2.03 -3.24 2.13
CA VAL A 512 -2.99 -2.72 1.16
C VAL A 512 -2.87 -1.19 1.02
N ASN A 513 -2.85 -0.73 -0.23
CA ASN A 513 -3.00 0.67 -0.63
C ASN A 513 -4.27 0.85 -1.45
N LEU A 514 -5.24 1.60 -0.92
CA LEU A 514 -6.45 2.04 -1.62
C LEU A 514 -6.27 3.49 -2.08
N ALA A 515 -5.64 3.66 -3.24
CA ALA A 515 -5.49 4.97 -3.89
C ALA A 515 -6.80 5.43 -4.53
N SER A 516 -7.54 4.50 -5.14
CA SER A 516 -8.91 4.70 -5.61
C SER A 516 -9.65 3.37 -5.61
N THR A 517 -10.98 3.38 -5.43
CA THR A 517 -11.77 2.16 -5.35
C THR A 517 -12.87 2.08 -6.40
N GLY A 518 -13.17 0.87 -6.85
CA GLY A 518 -14.31 0.55 -7.72
C GLY A 518 -15.49 -0.12 -7.00
N GLY A 519 -15.44 -0.32 -5.67
CA GLY A 519 -16.48 -1.07 -4.96
C GLY A 519 -16.12 -1.42 -3.51
N ALA A 520 -16.70 -2.50 -2.98
CA ALA A 520 -16.47 -2.93 -1.60
C ALA A 520 -15.06 -3.54 -1.42
N ASN A 521 -14.37 -3.12 -0.36
CA ASN A 521 -13.06 -3.62 0.04
C ASN A 521 -13.16 -4.20 1.44
N THR A 522 -12.70 -5.43 1.65
CA THR A 522 -12.98 -6.14 2.91
C THR A 522 -11.77 -6.87 3.47
N ASN A 523 -11.65 -6.86 4.80
CA ASN A 523 -10.82 -7.77 5.56
C ASN A 523 -11.70 -8.53 6.55
N SER A 524 -12.01 -9.79 6.26
CA SER A 524 -12.65 -10.75 7.16
C SER A 524 -11.67 -11.78 7.73
N GLY A 525 -10.47 -11.87 7.14
CA GLY A 525 -9.34 -12.68 7.63
C GLY A 525 -8.42 -11.92 8.59
N GLN A 526 -7.12 -12.22 8.53
CA GLN A 526 -6.11 -11.63 9.41
C GLN A 526 -5.05 -10.87 8.61
N MET A 527 -4.65 -9.70 9.12
CA MET A 527 -3.51 -8.92 8.65
C MET A 527 -2.51 -8.71 9.78
N ILE A 528 -1.20 -8.92 9.54
CA ILE A 528 -0.17 -8.80 10.58
C ILE A 528 0.98 -7.90 10.11
N LEU A 529 1.29 -6.86 10.90
CA LEU A 529 2.56 -6.13 10.86
C LEU A 529 3.50 -6.73 11.90
N GLY A 530 4.57 -7.39 11.46
CA GLY A 530 5.49 -8.15 12.32
C GLY A 530 6.37 -7.27 13.23
N GLU A 531 7.05 -7.90 14.18
CA GLU A 531 7.83 -7.23 15.25
C GLU A 531 8.94 -6.32 14.74
N LYS A 532 9.55 -6.64 13.58
CA LYS A 532 10.59 -5.80 12.96
C LYS A 532 10.04 -4.79 11.95
N ALA A 533 8.72 -4.65 11.85
CA ALA A 533 8.10 -3.61 11.04
C ALA A 533 8.36 -2.22 11.65
N GLN A 534 8.68 -1.25 10.78
CA GLN A 534 8.74 0.16 11.13
C GLN A 534 8.08 0.99 10.04
N GLY A 535 7.35 2.04 10.42
CA GLY A 535 6.76 2.97 9.46
C GLY A 535 5.81 2.32 8.45
N SER A 536 5.30 1.13 8.76
CA SER A 536 4.52 0.30 7.85
C SER A 536 3.02 0.44 8.16
N THR A 537 2.16 0.19 7.17
CA THR A 537 0.71 0.29 7.34
C THR A 537 0.00 -0.95 6.86
N ALA A 538 -0.95 -1.51 7.61
CA ALA A 538 -1.74 -2.63 7.10
C ALA A 538 -2.67 -2.14 5.98
N VAL A 539 -3.49 -1.13 6.23
CA VAL A 539 -4.39 -0.55 5.22
C VAL A 539 -4.20 0.96 5.12
N ARG A 540 -3.68 1.43 3.99
CA ARG A 540 -3.58 2.87 3.66
C ARG A 540 -4.69 3.26 2.70
N ILE A 541 -5.47 4.27 3.05
CA ILE A 541 -6.60 4.79 2.26
C ILE A 541 -6.39 6.27 2.00
N SER A 542 -6.20 6.62 0.73
CA SER A 542 -6.02 8.01 0.27
C SER A 542 -7.02 8.41 -0.83
N HIS A 543 -8.09 7.63 -0.98
CA HIS A 543 -9.16 7.88 -1.94
C HIS A 543 -10.03 9.08 -1.52
N VAL A 544 -10.27 10.01 -2.44
CA VAL A 544 -11.24 11.10 -2.21
C VAL A 544 -12.66 10.56 -2.45
N GLY A 545 -13.47 10.51 -1.40
CA GLY A 545 -14.85 9.99 -1.47
C GLY A 545 -15.07 8.73 -0.64
N ASN A 546 -16.06 7.92 -1.03
CA ASN A 546 -16.40 6.69 -0.31
C ASN A 546 -15.41 5.56 -0.65
N ALA A 547 -14.58 5.16 0.31
CA ALA A 547 -13.64 4.04 0.15
C ALA A 547 -14.31 2.67 0.29
N ASN A 548 -15.53 2.60 0.84
CA ASN A 548 -16.29 1.38 1.08
C ASN A 548 -15.42 0.23 1.64
N PHE A 549 -14.66 0.54 2.69
CA PHE A 549 -13.73 -0.39 3.33
C PHE A 549 -14.32 -0.89 4.65
N THR A 550 -14.31 -2.21 4.84
CA THR A 550 -14.74 -2.85 6.10
C THR A 550 -13.70 -3.84 6.60
N ASN A 551 -13.23 -3.64 7.83
CA ASN A 551 -12.55 -4.66 8.62
C ASN A 551 -13.58 -5.39 9.51
N SER A 552 -13.82 -6.67 9.27
CA SER A 552 -14.58 -7.57 10.15
C SER A 552 -13.74 -8.67 10.76
N GLY A 553 -12.50 -8.85 10.29
CA GLY A 553 -11.51 -9.77 10.84
C GLY A 553 -10.54 -9.09 11.81
N THR A 554 -9.29 -9.53 11.81
CA THR A 554 -8.26 -9.07 12.75
C THR A 554 -7.12 -8.32 12.05
N ILE A 555 -6.66 -7.23 12.66
CA ILE A 555 -5.41 -6.55 12.30
C ILE A 555 -4.50 -6.55 13.53
N ASP A 556 -3.34 -7.20 13.43
CA ASP A 556 -2.32 -7.25 14.46
C ASP A 556 -1.14 -6.34 14.11
N ILE A 557 -0.79 -5.44 15.02
CA ILE A 557 0.35 -4.53 14.89
C ILE A 557 1.35 -4.87 15.99
N LEU A 558 2.45 -5.51 15.62
CA LEU A 558 3.47 -6.01 16.54
C LEU A 558 4.76 -5.17 16.50
N GLY A 559 4.88 -4.21 15.59
CA GLY A 559 6.13 -3.52 15.29
C GLY A 559 6.80 -2.88 16.51
N GLU A 560 8.06 -3.21 16.73
CA GLU A 560 8.91 -2.70 17.81
C GLU A 560 10.40 -2.76 17.42
N LYS A 561 10.70 -2.53 16.13
CA LYS A 561 12.05 -2.68 15.56
C LYS A 561 13.16 -2.01 16.40
N SER A 562 12.88 -0.86 16.99
CA SER A 562 13.75 -0.17 17.94
C SER A 562 12.94 0.81 18.81
N GLU A 563 13.56 1.33 19.86
CA GLU A 563 13.01 2.39 20.73
C GLU A 563 12.79 3.74 19.99
N THR A 564 13.26 3.86 18.74
CA THR A 564 13.09 5.04 17.89
C THR A 564 12.38 4.70 16.59
N ALA A 565 11.76 3.51 16.48
CA ALA A 565 11.16 3.06 15.24
C ALA A 565 9.97 3.95 14.83
N ALA A 566 9.90 4.23 13.53
CA ALA A 566 8.76 4.89 12.91
C ALA A 566 7.44 4.17 13.25
N SER A 567 6.38 4.95 13.48
CA SER A 567 5.08 4.39 13.86
C SER A 567 4.51 3.45 12.81
N ASN A 568 4.02 2.28 13.24
CA ASN A 568 3.22 1.41 12.39
C ASN A 568 1.73 1.67 12.60
N ILE A 569 0.95 1.49 11.55
CA ILE A 569 -0.47 1.85 11.54
C ILE A 569 -1.32 0.69 11.05
N GLY A 570 -2.40 0.37 11.77
CA GLY A 570 -3.38 -0.62 11.32
C GLY A 570 -4.15 -0.08 10.11
N ILE A 571 -4.98 0.94 10.33
CA ILE A 571 -5.74 1.62 9.29
C ILE A 571 -5.36 3.11 9.26
N SER A 572 -4.87 3.60 8.13
CA SER A 572 -4.53 5.00 7.91
C SER A 572 -5.45 5.60 6.84
N ALA A 573 -6.23 6.61 7.21
CA ALA A 573 -7.24 7.25 6.38
C ALA A 573 -6.94 8.74 6.19
N THR A 574 -6.88 9.21 4.94
CA THR A 574 -6.55 10.60 4.63
C THR A 574 -7.29 11.15 3.42
N GLY A 575 -7.29 12.48 3.25
CA GLY A 575 -7.71 13.13 2.00
C GLY A 575 -9.22 13.18 1.78
N LYS A 576 -10.00 13.50 2.82
CA LYS A 576 -11.49 13.58 2.75
C LYS A 576 -12.16 12.26 2.33
N THR A 577 -11.52 11.13 2.64
CA THR A 577 -12.09 9.80 2.47
C THR A 577 -13.16 9.50 3.52
N TYR A 578 -14.17 8.69 3.21
CA TYR A 578 -15.18 8.21 4.16
C TYR A 578 -15.61 6.77 3.83
N GLY A 579 -16.52 6.19 4.61
CA GLY A 579 -16.99 4.80 4.39
C GLY A 579 -15.97 3.75 4.85
N ILE A 580 -15.23 4.06 5.90
CA ILE A 580 -14.23 3.19 6.54
C ILE A 580 -14.86 2.67 7.83
N ASN A 581 -14.97 1.35 7.97
CA ASN A 581 -15.60 0.71 9.10
C ASN A 581 -14.72 -0.39 9.71
N ASN A 582 -14.46 -0.30 11.00
CA ASN A 582 -13.88 -1.39 11.80
C ASN A 582 -14.98 -2.04 12.65
N SER A 583 -15.43 -3.21 12.24
CA SER A 583 -16.36 -4.08 12.98
C SER A 583 -15.68 -5.28 13.64
N GLY A 584 -14.43 -5.57 13.26
CA GLY A 584 -13.61 -6.65 13.82
C GLY A 584 -12.68 -6.16 14.92
N THR A 585 -11.50 -6.78 15.02
CA THR A 585 -10.51 -6.50 16.09
C THR A 585 -9.26 -5.84 15.53
N ILE A 586 -8.75 -4.83 16.23
CA ILE A 586 -7.41 -4.28 16.00
C ILE A 586 -6.58 -4.45 17.28
N ASN A 587 -5.46 -5.14 17.19
CA ASN A 587 -4.51 -5.30 18.30
C ASN A 587 -3.28 -4.40 18.07
N VAL A 588 -3.07 -3.44 18.96
CA VAL A 588 -1.96 -2.49 18.95
C VAL A 588 -0.98 -2.90 20.05
N LYS A 589 0.09 -3.59 19.67
CA LYS A 589 1.18 -4.06 20.55
C LYS A 589 2.50 -3.37 20.18
N GLY A 590 3.63 -3.81 20.72
CA GLY A 590 4.94 -3.24 20.42
C GLY A 590 5.08 -1.80 20.92
N THR A 591 5.75 -0.94 20.15
CA THR A 591 6.01 0.47 20.53
C THR A 591 5.64 1.42 19.39
N ASN A 592 5.11 2.60 19.73
CA ASN A 592 4.81 3.70 18.81
C ASN A 592 3.79 3.33 17.71
N ASN A 593 2.83 2.46 18.00
CA ASN A 593 1.87 1.96 17.03
C ASN A 593 0.50 2.60 17.17
N ILE A 594 -0.22 2.71 16.05
CA ILE A 594 -1.54 3.32 15.98
C ILE A 594 -2.53 2.34 15.36
N GLY A 595 -3.64 2.05 16.04
CA GLY A 595 -4.69 1.18 15.50
C GLY A 595 -5.40 1.80 14.29
N LEU A 596 -6.02 2.97 14.51
CA LEU A 596 -6.77 3.73 13.51
C LEU A 596 -6.31 5.20 13.49
N HIS A 597 -5.73 5.65 12.37
CA HIS A 597 -5.28 7.03 12.18
C HIS A 597 -6.11 7.73 11.09
N VAL A 598 -6.80 8.81 11.45
CA VAL A 598 -7.75 9.52 10.58
C VAL A 598 -7.39 10.99 10.52
N TYR A 599 -7.02 11.48 9.34
CA TYR A 599 -6.50 12.84 9.20
C TYR A 599 -6.83 13.52 7.86
N ASN A 600 -6.52 14.82 7.75
CA ASN A 600 -6.79 15.63 6.55
C ASN A 600 -8.23 15.50 6.01
N GLY A 601 -9.22 15.60 6.91
CA GLY A 601 -10.64 15.61 6.56
C GLY A 601 -11.28 14.23 6.39
N ALA A 602 -10.54 13.15 6.65
CA ALA A 602 -11.05 11.78 6.52
C ALA A 602 -12.06 11.41 7.62
N GLN A 603 -12.89 10.40 7.35
CA GLN A 603 -13.91 9.93 8.28
C GLN A 603 -13.90 8.41 8.39
N ALA A 604 -14.00 7.90 9.63
CA ALA A 604 -14.05 6.47 9.92
C ALA A 604 -15.02 6.13 11.05
N SER A 605 -15.33 4.85 11.18
CA SER A 605 -16.13 4.30 12.26
C SER A 605 -15.50 3.02 12.82
N SER A 606 -15.66 2.79 14.12
CA SER A 606 -15.25 1.56 14.81
C SER A 606 -16.36 1.08 15.74
N SER A 607 -17.05 0.00 15.35
CA SER A 607 -18.00 -0.73 16.17
C SER A 607 -17.41 -2.00 16.82
N GLY A 608 -16.26 -2.47 16.32
CA GLY A 608 -15.51 -3.58 16.89
C GLY A 608 -14.54 -3.15 17.99
N ASP A 609 -13.69 -4.09 18.42
CA ASP A 609 -12.75 -3.91 19.52
C ASP A 609 -11.39 -3.39 19.05
N ILE A 610 -10.79 -2.48 19.81
CA ILE A 610 -9.40 -2.05 19.65
C ILE A 610 -8.66 -2.31 20.96
N ASN A 611 -7.66 -3.19 20.94
CA ASN A 611 -6.87 -3.56 22.12
C ASN A 611 -5.52 -2.86 22.04
N VAL A 612 -5.24 -1.96 22.99
CA VAL A 612 -4.02 -1.15 23.04
C VAL A 612 -3.18 -1.61 24.23
N VAL A 613 -1.97 -2.09 23.94
CA VAL A 613 -1.00 -2.49 24.96
C VAL A 613 0.04 -1.38 25.08
N GLY A 614 0.07 -0.71 26.22
CA GLY A 614 1.06 0.31 26.57
C GLY A 614 2.40 -0.30 26.99
N LYS A 615 3.45 0.52 26.91
CA LYS A 615 4.80 0.20 27.38
C LYS A 615 5.47 1.48 27.83
N GLN A 616 6.12 1.46 28.99
CA GLN A 616 7.03 2.53 29.37
C GLN A 616 8.30 2.44 28.52
N THR A 617 8.59 3.50 27.77
CA THR A 617 9.77 3.58 26.90
C THR A 617 10.67 4.73 27.32
N ALA A 618 11.98 4.60 27.11
CA ALA A 618 12.94 5.67 27.43
C ALA A 618 12.63 6.96 26.63
N ASN A 619 12.09 6.78 25.42
CA ASN A 619 11.71 7.86 24.51
C ASN A 619 10.27 8.35 24.69
N LYS A 620 9.52 7.81 25.66
CA LYS A 620 8.13 8.21 25.96
C LYS A 620 7.17 8.08 24.75
N LEU A 621 7.43 7.14 23.85
CA LEU A 621 6.53 6.82 22.75
C LEU A 621 5.34 6.00 23.27
N ASN A 622 4.13 6.43 22.92
CA ASN A 622 2.88 5.77 23.32
C ASN A 622 2.32 4.94 22.16
N ASN A 623 1.56 3.89 22.50
CA ASN A 623 0.64 3.27 21.56
C ASN A 623 -0.71 3.97 21.62
N PHE A 624 -1.36 4.09 20.46
CA PHE A 624 -2.65 4.74 20.27
C PHE A 624 -3.68 3.76 19.70
N GLY A 625 -4.87 3.68 20.29
CA GLY A 625 -5.97 2.93 19.68
C GLY A 625 -6.54 3.67 18.48
N VAL A 626 -6.97 4.92 18.70
CA VAL A 626 -7.50 5.83 17.68
C VAL A 626 -6.75 7.16 17.76
N TRP A 627 -6.33 7.70 16.61
CA TRP A 627 -5.77 9.03 16.47
C TRP A 627 -6.52 9.79 15.38
N VAL A 628 -7.17 10.90 15.75
CA VAL A 628 -7.86 11.78 14.80
C VAL A 628 -7.22 13.16 14.81
N GLU A 629 -6.84 13.67 13.63
CA GLU A 629 -6.24 15.00 13.56
C GLU A 629 -6.64 15.82 12.33
N SER A 630 -6.55 17.14 12.45
CA SER A 630 -6.92 18.12 11.41
C SER A 630 -8.42 18.37 11.27
N LEU A 631 -8.74 19.56 10.78
CA LEU A 631 -10.10 20.00 10.50
C LEU A 631 -10.85 19.04 9.57
N GLY A 632 -12.09 18.72 9.96
CA GLY A 632 -12.99 17.85 9.20
C GLY A 632 -12.72 16.36 9.38
N SER A 633 -11.67 15.98 10.12
CA SER A 633 -11.38 14.58 10.43
C SER A 633 -12.28 14.10 11.57
N ILE A 634 -13.01 13.00 11.37
CA ILE A 634 -14.01 12.51 12.32
C ILE A 634 -13.89 10.99 12.48
N THR A 635 -13.84 10.51 13.72
CA THR A 635 -14.04 9.07 14.01
C THR A 635 -15.23 8.84 14.91
N THR A 636 -16.12 7.94 14.51
CA THR A 636 -17.24 7.47 15.35
C THR A 636 -16.88 6.15 16.01
N VAL A 637 -16.91 6.09 17.34
CA VAL A 637 -16.61 4.89 18.12
C VAL A 637 -17.89 4.42 18.82
N SER A 638 -18.31 3.20 18.51
CA SER A 638 -19.45 2.52 19.16
C SER A 638 -19.10 1.17 19.78
N GLY A 639 -17.89 0.67 19.52
CA GLY A 639 -17.29 -0.51 20.17
C GLY A 639 -16.41 -0.18 21.38
N THR A 640 -15.60 -1.14 21.81
CA THR A 640 -14.73 -0.98 22.99
C THR A 640 -13.30 -0.67 22.57
N VAL A 641 -12.65 0.28 23.24
CA VAL A 641 -11.19 0.42 23.19
C VAL A 641 -10.61 -0.02 24.54
N ASN A 642 -9.94 -1.17 24.56
CA ASN A 642 -9.35 -1.75 25.75
C ASN A 642 -7.90 -1.25 25.91
N VAL A 643 -7.54 -0.72 27.07
CA VAL A 643 -6.15 -0.36 27.41
C VAL A 643 -5.58 -1.30 28.48
N THR A 644 -4.36 -1.75 28.23
CA THR A 644 -3.51 -2.60 29.10
C THR A 644 -2.09 -2.04 29.06
N GLY A 645 -1.25 -2.37 30.04
CA GLY A 645 0.15 -1.91 30.13
C GLY A 645 0.31 -0.40 30.34
N ASP A 646 1.52 0.04 30.65
CA ASP A 646 1.73 1.42 31.11
C ASP A 646 1.74 2.44 29.97
N ASN A 647 1.26 3.66 30.23
CA ASN A 647 1.34 4.80 29.30
C ASN A 647 0.62 4.56 27.95
N ALA A 648 -0.37 3.67 27.87
CA ALA A 648 -1.23 3.57 26.69
C ALA A 648 -2.15 4.80 26.58
N ILE A 649 -2.42 5.25 25.34
CA ILE A 649 -3.45 6.25 25.07
C ILE A 649 -4.53 5.58 24.21
N ALA A 650 -5.75 5.46 24.72
CA ALA A 650 -6.81 4.76 23.99
C ALA A 650 -7.23 5.56 22.74
N ILE A 651 -7.62 6.82 22.94
CA ILE A 651 -8.14 7.70 21.88
C ILE A 651 -7.48 9.07 21.99
N HIS A 652 -6.93 9.56 20.88
CA HIS A 652 -6.34 10.88 20.76
C HIS A 652 -7.04 11.71 19.68
N ALA A 653 -7.42 12.95 20.01
CA ALA A 653 -7.91 13.92 19.05
C ALA A 653 -7.04 15.18 19.09
N LYS A 654 -6.62 15.67 17.93
CA LYS A 654 -5.66 16.77 17.82
C LYS A 654 -6.03 17.78 16.75
N ASN A 655 -5.72 19.06 16.95
CA ASN A 655 -5.78 20.10 15.91
C ASN A 655 -7.12 20.13 15.14
N GLN A 656 -8.25 20.23 15.85
CA GLN A 656 -9.62 20.21 15.30
C GLN A 656 -10.14 18.84 14.87
N GLY A 657 -9.44 17.76 15.24
CA GLY A 657 -9.97 16.40 15.13
C GLY A 657 -11.17 16.19 16.05
N GLN A 658 -12.15 15.40 15.59
CA GLN A 658 -13.39 15.13 16.33
C GLN A 658 -13.61 13.64 16.57
N ILE A 659 -13.99 13.30 17.80
CA ILE A 659 -14.45 11.97 18.19
C ILE A 659 -15.94 12.02 18.48
N ASN A 660 -16.70 11.07 17.93
CA ASN A 660 -18.09 10.82 18.31
C ASN A 660 -18.15 9.47 19.03
N LEU A 661 -18.37 9.48 20.34
CA LEU A 661 -18.59 8.27 21.13
C LEU A 661 -20.10 8.02 21.22
N THR A 662 -20.59 6.89 20.70
CA THR A 662 -22.04 6.63 20.52
C THR A 662 -22.41 5.22 20.95
N GLY A 663 -23.70 4.94 21.18
CA GLY A 663 -24.16 3.60 21.53
C GLY A 663 -23.45 3.03 22.77
N ASN A 664 -22.87 1.84 22.66
CA ASN A 664 -22.11 1.20 23.75
C ASN A 664 -20.61 1.58 23.77
N GLY A 665 -20.22 2.58 22.97
CA GLY A 665 -18.84 3.01 22.86
C GLY A 665 -18.23 3.37 24.21
N ARG A 666 -17.10 2.76 24.57
CA ARG A 666 -16.40 3.03 25.83
C ARG A 666 -14.91 2.72 25.73
N VAL A 667 -14.13 3.32 26.62
CA VAL A 667 -12.77 2.87 26.95
C VAL A 667 -12.82 2.04 28.22
N THR A 668 -12.04 0.96 28.28
CA THR A 668 -11.89 0.12 29.46
C THR A 668 -10.43 -0.02 29.85
N PHE A 669 -10.17 0.08 31.14
CA PHE A 669 -8.86 -0.07 31.75
C PHE A 669 -8.82 -1.45 32.41
N ALA A 670 -7.80 -2.26 32.10
CA ALA A 670 -7.72 -3.64 32.59
C ALA A 670 -6.51 -3.88 33.51
N ASP A 671 -5.31 -3.48 33.07
CA ASP A 671 -4.07 -3.55 33.85
C ASP A 671 -3.12 -2.39 33.48
N GLY A 672 -2.04 -2.18 34.24
CA GLY A 672 -1.06 -1.13 34.03
C GLY A 672 -1.30 0.15 34.84
N GLU A 673 -0.49 1.18 34.60
CA GLU A 673 -0.57 2.50 35.25
C GLU A 673 -0.35 3.65 34.25
N ASN A 674 -0.72 4.86 34.65
CA ASN A 674 -0.47 6.11 33.89
C ASN A 674 -1.07 6.09 32.47
N GLN A 675 -2.22 5.44 32.31
CA GLN A 675 -2.94 5.36 31.04
C GLN A 675 -3.85 6.56 30.85
N ILE A 676 -4.16 6.89 29.60
CA ILE A 676 -5.15 7.92 29.26
C ILE A 676 -6.21 7.31 28.35
N GLY A 677 -7.48 7.46 28.74
CA GLY A 677 -8.59 7.01 27.90
C GLY A 677 -8.79 7.91 26.68
N TYR A 678 -8.97 9.20 26.92
CA TYR A 678 -9.20 10.20 25.89
C TYR A 678 -8.21 11.35 26.08
N TYR A 679 -7.33 11.57 25.11
CA TYR A 679 -6.47 12.73 25.09
C TYR A 679 -6.90 13.70 23.99
N ILE A 680 -7.51 14.83 24.37
CA ILE A 680 -8.04 15.83 23.44
C ILE A 680 -7.15 17.07 23.50
N TYR A 681 -6.50 17.39 22.39
CA TYR A 681 -5.51 18.45 22.31
C TYR A 681 -5.83 19.50 21.25
N GLY A 682 -5.72 20.77 21.63
CA GLY A 682 -5.75 21.89 20.69
C GLY A 682 -7.12 22.52 20.51
N ALA A 683 -7.13 23.82 20.25
CA ALA A 683 -8.33 24.59 19.96
C ALA A 683 -9.20 23.93 18.87
N GLY A 684 -10.49 23.77 19.17
CA GLY A 684 -11.49 23.18 18.27
C GLY A 684 -11.49 21.65 18.23
N SER A 685 -10.51 20.97 18.83
CA SER A 685 -10.58 19.52 19.06
C SER A 685 -11.63 19.21 20.12
N LYS A 686 -12.41 18.14 19.90
CA LYS A 686 -13.54 17.81 20.77
C LYS A 686 -13.91 16.34 20.74
N ILE A 687 -14.54 15.92 21.84
CA ILE A 687 -15.24 14.64 21.96
C ILE A 687 -16.72 14.91 22.20
N ASN A 688 -17.56 14.34 21.35
CA ASN A 688 -19.01 14.31 21.54
C ASN A 688 -19.38 12.95 22.11
N ASN A 689 -19.82 12.92 23.37
CA ASN A 689 -20.24 11.70 24.01
C ASN A 689 -21.77 11.60 24.07
N THR A 690 -22.34 10.71 23.26
CA THR A 690 -23.74 10.29 23.32
C THR A 690 -23.89 8.81 23.65
N SER A 691 -22.81 8.17 24.11
CA SER A 691 -22.81 6.77 24.51
C SER A 691 -23.53 6.55 25.84
N SER A 692 -24.08 5.35 26.00
CA SER A 692 -24.60 4.80 27.26
C SER A 692 -23.61 3.87 27.96
N GLY A 693 -22.43 3.65 27.37
CA GLY A 693 -21.38 2.83 27.96
C GLY A 693 -20.85 3.46 29.25
N ALA A 694 -20.93 2.73 30.37
CA ALA A 694 -20.27 3.14 31.60
C ALA A 694 -18.75 3.10 31.41
N GLN A 695 -18.06 4.14 31.91
CA GLN A 695 -16.62 4.28 31.79
C GLN A 695 -16.03 4.31 33.20
N ASP A 696 -15.03 3.48 33.45
CA ASP A 696 -14.36 3.41 34.74
C ASP A 696 -12.86 3.28 34.55
N VAL A 697 -12.12 4.20 35.16
CA VAL A 697 -10.66 4.15 35.25
C VAL A 697 -10.31 3.29 36.46
N THR A 698 -10.04 2.03 36.22
CA THR A 698 -9.74 1.03 37.27
C THR A 698 -8.26 0.95 37.62
N THR A 699 -7.38 1.50 36.77
CA THR A 699 -5.92 1.42 36.89
C THR A 699 -5.34 2.63 37.62
N LYS A 700 -4.20 2.43 38.28
CA LYS A 700 -3.56 3.45 39.13
C LYS A 700 -2.97 4.60 38.31
N ASN A 701 -3.04 5.81 38.86
CA ASN A 701 -2.54 7.06 38.27
C ASN A 701 -3.06 7.34 36.85
N SER A 702 -4.15 6.70 36.45
CA SER A 702 -4.67 6.78 35.09
C SER A 702 -5.78 7.84 35.00
N THR A 703 -5.99 8.37 33.80
CA THR A 703 -6.95 9.44 33.55
C THR A 703 -7.99 9.01 32.52
N LEU A 704 -9.28 9.23 32.78
CA LEU A 704 -10.30 8.95 31.75
C LEU A 704 -10.15 9.93 30.60
N MET A 705 -10.24 11.23 30.88
CA MET A 705 -10.16 12.29 29.89
C MET A 705 -9.16 13.37 30.28
N ARG A 706 -8.18 13.60 29.42
CA ARG A 706 -7.25 14.73 29.51
C ARG A 706 -7.54 15.71 28.36
N LEU A 707 -7.81 16.96 28.71
CA LEU A 707 -7.97 18.07 27.79
C LEU A 707 -6.82 19.05 27.94
N ASP A 708 -6.20 19.45 26.82
CA ASP A 708 -5.06 20.38 26.85
C ASP A 708 -5.07 21.30 25.60
N GLY A 709 -4.38 22.45 25.70
CA GLY A 709 -4.10 23.34 24.58
C GLY A 709 -5.31 24.02 23.94
N GLY A 710 -6.36 24.32 24.71
CA GLY A 710 -7.58 24.96 24.20
C GLY A 710 -8.68 23.98 23.78
N ALA A 711 -8.54 22.70 24.12
CA ALA A 711 -9.58 21.71 23.89
C ALA A 711 -10.86 22.00 24.71
N THR A 712 -12.00 21.50 24.25
CA THR A 712 -13.28 21.71 24.96
C THR A 712 -14.02 20.39 25.15
N PHE A 713 -14.57 20.22 26.37
CA PHE A 713 -15.56 19.22 26.68
C PHE A 713 -16.85 19.89 27.15
N THR A 714 -17.99 19.46 26.61
CA THR A 714 -19.31 19.93 27.01
C THR A 714 -20.23 18.74 27.25
N GLY A 715 -20.55 18.50 28.52
CA GLY A 715 -21.50 17.50 28.96
C GLY A 715 -22.94 17.88 28.59
N SER A 716 -23.77 16.88 28.33
CA SER A 716 -25.21 17.09 28.12
C SER A 716 -25.91 17.43 29.44
N SER A 717 -26.90 18.32 29.38
CA SER A 717 -27.80 18.63 30.50
C SER A 717 -28.80 17.51 30.82
N ALA A 718 -29.00 16.54 29.91
CA ALA A 718 -30.03 15.49 30.00
C ALA A 718 -29.56 14.17 30.66
N SER A 719 -28.43 14.17 31.36
CA SER A 719 -27.87 13.07 32.20
C SER A 719 -27.92 11.64 31.61
N THR A 720 -26.96 11.26 30.76
CA THR A 720 -26.79 9.84 30.32
C THR A 720 -25.41 9.25 30.51
N SER A 721 -24.36 10.06 30.73
CA SER A 721 -22.99 9.56 30.89
C SER A 721 -22.63 9.40 32.37
N THR A 722 -22.25 8.17 32.74
CA THR A 722 -21.64 7.85 34.04
C THR A 722 -20.15 7.59 33.82
N MET A 723 -19.31 8.35 34.53
CA MET A 723 -17.85 8.21 34.50
C MET A 723 -17.35 7.92 35.92
N SER A 724 -16.39 7.02 36.04
CA SER A 724 -15.87 6.60 37.34
C SER A 724 -14.34 6.59 37.37
N ALA A 725 -13.80 6.84 38.55
CA ALA A 725 -12.40 6.70 38.88
C ALA A 725 -12.29 5.74 40.07
N SER A 726 -12.08 4.45 39.79
CA SER A 726 -11.98 3.38 40.80
C SER A 726 -10.55 2.96 41.12
N GLY A 727 -9.58 3.28 40.26
CA GLY A 727 -8.16 3.04 40.52
C GLY A 727 -7.55 4.03 41.51
N ASP A 728 -6.49 3.62 42.20
CA ASP A 728 -5.78 4.50 43.14
C ASP A 728 -5.16 5.71 42.42
N ASN A 729 -5.36 6.90 42.97
CA ASN A 729 -4.99 8.20 42.37
C ASN A 729 -5.48 8.38 40.91
N SER A 730 -6.51 7.62 40.49
CA SER A 730 -7.08 7.79 39.16
C SER A 730 -7.90 9.08 39.09
N THR A 731 -8.00 9.66 37.89
CA THR A 731 -8.73 10.91 37.67
C THR A 731 -9.75 10.75 36.56
N VAL A 732 -10.96 11.27 36.75
CA VAL A 732 -11.96 11.26 35.67
C VAL A 732 -11.60 12.32 34.62
N ILE A 733 -11.54 13.59 34.97
CA ILE A 733 -11.19 14.66 34.02
C ILE A 733 -9.98 15.45 34.51
N VAL A 734 -8.99 15.60 33.64
CA VAL A 734 -7.91 16.58 33.75
C VAL A 734 -8.09 17.62 32.64
N ALA A 735 -8.12 18.89 33.00
CA ALA A 735 -8.14 20.00 32.06
C ALA A 735 -6.98 20.93 32.36
N THR A 736 -6.09 21.15 31.39
CA THR A 736 -4.86 21.91 31.57
C THR A 736 -4.63 22.87 30.42
N GLY A 737 -3.91 23.95 30.65
CA GLY A 737 -3.54 24.92 29.62
C GLY A 737 -4.62 25.98 29.34
N THR A 738 -4.13 27.16 28.97
CA THR A 738 -4.96 28.33 28.63
C THR A 738 -5.98 28.04 27.54
N GLY A 739 -7.23 28.46 27.77
CA GLY A 739 -8.34 28.32 26.82
C GLY A 739 -9.02 26.94 26.85
N THR A 740 -8.43 25.96 27.53
CA THR A 740 -9.06 24.66 27.75
C THR A 740 -10.28 24.80 28.65
N GLN A 741 -11.39 24.20 28.24
CA GLN A 741 -12.68 24.35 28.92
C GLN A 741 -13.37 23.02 29.17
N VAL A 742 -13.89 22.85 30.38
CA VAL A 742 -14.72 21.70 30.76
C VAL A 742 -16.04 22.20 31.31
N ASP A 743 -17.13 21.70 30.75
CA ASP A 743 -18.46 21.77 31.36
C ASP A 743 -18.98 20.35 31.59
N SER A 744 -19.26 20.01 32.84
CA SER A 744 -19.79 18.70 33.22
C SER A 744 -21.27 18.47 32.80
N GLY A 745 -22.06 19.53 32.59
CA GLY A 745 -23.51 19.43 32.39
C GLY A 745 -24.21 18.73 33.56
N GLY A 746 -25.01 17.69 33.26
CA GLY A 746 -25.73 16.86 34.23
C GLY A 746 -25.14 15.47 34.43
N MET A 747 -23.83 15.28 34.23
CA MET A 747 -23.20 13.95 34.33
C MET A 747 -23.16 13.39 35.76
N THR A 748 -23.01 12.07 35.86
CA THR A 748 -22.69 11.39 37.12
C THR A 748 -21.20 11.00 37.15
N VAL A 749 -20.50 11.41 38.20
CA VAL A 749 -19.08 11.11 38.44
C VAL A 749 -18.95 10.31 39.74
N ASN A 750 -18.42 9.10 39.67
CA ASN A 750 -18.12 8.28 40.85
C ASN A 750 -16.62 8.28 41.13
N VAL A 751 -16.22 8.70 42.33
CA VAL A 751 -14.83 8.79 42.76
C VAL A 751 -14.63 7.73 43.84
N ASN A 752 -14.28 6.52 43.41
CA ASN A 752 -14.28 5.31 44.24
C ASN A 752 -12.89 4.89 44.69
N GLY A 753 -11.84 5.21 43.92
CA GLY A 753 -10.47 4.81 44.21
C GLY A 753 -9.86 5.59 45.37
N LYS A 754 -8.82 5.02 45.99
CA LYS A 754 -8.08 5.72 47.04
C LYS A 754 -7.40 6.96 46.46
N ASN A 755 -7.61 8.12 47.08
CA ASN A 755 -7.11 9.42 46.61
C ASN A 755 -7.50 9.75 45.16
N ALA A 756 -8.54 9.11 44.62
CA ALA A 756 -9.01 9.38 43.27
C ALA A 756 -9.62 10.78 43.19
N THR A 757 -9.57 11.39 42.00
CA THR A 757 -10.06 12.75 41.77
C THR A 757 -11.15 12.76 40.70
N GLY A 758 -12.24 13.48 40.95
CA GLY A 758 -13.27 13.74 39.95
C GLY A 758 -12.75 14.67 38.84
N PHE A 759 -12.50 15.93 39.20
CA PHE A 759 -12.07 16.96 38.26
C PHE A 759 -10.77 17.62 38.71
N LEU A 760 -9.72 17.58 37.89
CA LEU A 760 -8.51 18.36 38.06
C LEU A 760 -8.48 19.45 36.99
N ILE A 761 -8.66 20.71 37.40
CA ILE A 761 -8.61 21.88 36.52
C ILE A 761 -7.34 22.64 36.87
N GLU A 762 -6.43 22.74 35.91
CA GLU A 762 -5.09 23.22 36.18
C GLU A 762 -4.54 24.14 35.08
N GLY A 763 -3.41 24.79 35.35
CA GLY A 763 -2.54 25.33 34.31
C GLY A 763 -3.15 26.37 33.36
N GLY A 764 -4.12 27.15 33.82
CA GLY A 764 -4.84 28.17 33.05
C GLY A 764 -6.18 27.72 32.45
N ALA A 765 -6.62 26.49 32.72
CA ALA A 765 -7.89 25.96 32.26
C ALA A 765 -9.09 26.51 33.06
N THR A 766 -10.29 26.40 32.49
CA THR A 766 -11.55 26.76 33.16
C THR A 766 -12.50 25.57 33.24
N GLY A 767 -13.02 25.29 34.43
CA GLY A 767 -13.97 24.21 34.69
C GLY A 767 -15.29 24.70 35.25
N ASN A 768 -16.38 24.08 34.80
CA ASN A 768 -17.74 24.26 35.30
C ASN A 768 -18.36 22.90 35.70
N ILE A 769 -18.54 22.69 37.00
CA ILE A 769 -19.33 21.59 37.54
C ILE A 769 -20.77 22.09 37.72
N GLY A 770 -21.68 21.65 36.87
CA GLY A 770 -23.07 22.13 36.85
C GLY A 770 -23.84 21.74 38.11
N SER A 771 -24.87 22.52 38.46
CA SER A 771 -25.70 22.25 39.64
C SER A 771 -26.51 20.96 39.55
N THR A 772 -26.71 20.44 38.33
CA THR A 772 -27.35 19.15 38.05
C THR A 772 -26.37 17.98 38.00
N ALA A 773 -25.05 18.22 38.07
CA ALA A 773 -24.07 17.15 38.11
C ALA A 773 -24.14 16.41 39.46
N THR A 774 -23.92 15.10 39.43
CA THR A 774 -23.88 14.26 40.64
C THR A 774 -22.46 13.75 40.83
N ILE A 775 -21.82 14.10 41.94
CA ILE A 775 -20.50 13.56 42.31
C ILE A 775 -20.63 12.69 43.55
N LYS A 776 -20.20 11.43 43.44
CA LYS A 776 -20.20 10.47 44.56
C LYS A 776 -18.78 10.22 45.03
N LEU A 777 -18.49 10.61 46.27
CA LEU A 777 -17.19 10.38 46.91
C LEU A 777 -17.30 9.10 47.75
N SER A 778 -16.76 8.01 47.20
CA SER A 778 -16.89 6.66 47.75
C SER A 778 -15.55 5.97 48.06
N GLY A 779 -14.42 6.61 47.72
CA GLY A 779 -13.08 6.15 48.08
C GLY A 779 -12.50 6.86 49.32
N GLU A 780 -11.56 6.20 49.99
CA GLU A 780 -10.72 6.83 51.02
C GLU A 780 -9.92 7.98 50.39
N GLY A 781 -9.99 9.19 50.95
CA GLY A 781 -9.27 10.34 50.38
C GLY A 781 -9.82 10.84 49.05
N ALA A 782 -10.99 10.38 48.60
CA ALA A 782 -11.60 10.80 47.34
C ALA A 782 -11.85 12.32 47.30
N ILE A 783 -11.52 12.94 46.16
CA ILE A 783 -11.57 14.39 45.95
C ILE A 783 -12.59 14.72 44.86
N ALA A 784 -13.57 15.60 45.13
CA ALA A 784 -14.56 15.96 44.10
C ALA A 784 -13.94 16.79 42.98
N GLY A 785 -13.13 17.79 43.34
CA GLY A 785 -12.34 18.52 42.36
C GLY A 785 -11.22 19.40 42.91
N ILE A 786 -10.26 19.71 42.05
CA ILE A 786 -9.07 20.51 42.35
C ILE A 786 -8.99 21.63 41.31
N ALA A 787 -8.81 22.86 41.78
CA ALA A 787 -8.37 24.00 40.99
C ALA A 787 -6.91 24.29 41.33
N ASP A 788 -6.01 24.11 40.37
CA ASP A 788 -4.56 24.23 40.57
C ASP A 788 -3.93 25.22 39.58
N GLY A 789 -3.43 26.35 40.04
CA GLY A 789 -2.84 27.31 39.10
C GLY A 789 -1.58 26.77 38.39
N GLN A 790 -0.88 25.81 39.01
CA GLN A 790 0.25 25.13 38.38
C GLN A 790 -0.28 24.05 37.44
N GLY A 791 0.20 24.02 36.19
CA GLY A 791 -0.14 22.98 35.22
C GLY A 791 0.98 21.98 35.02
N ASP A 792 0.62 20.79 34.55
CA ASP A 792 1.56 19.70 34.28
C ASP A 792 1.54 19.26 32.82
N ASP A 793 2.68 18.81 32.31
CA ASP A 793 2.80 18.22 30.98
C ASP A 793 2.26 16.76 30.94
N LEU A 794 2.29 16.14 29.77
CA LEU A 794 1.78 14.77 29.58
C LEU A 794 2.55 13.73 30.43
N THR A 795 3.73 14.08 30.93
CA THR A 795 4.60 13.24 31.74
C THR A 795 4.43 13.48 33.24
N GLY A 796 3.58 14.43 33.62
CA GLY A 796 3.36 14.85 35.00
C GLY A 796 4.44 15.81 35.53
N ALA A 797 5.22 16.44 34.65
CA ALA A 797 6.19 17.44 35.06
C ALA A 797 5.58 18.85 35.02
N GLU A 798 5.89 19.65 36.04
CA GLU A 798 5.39 21.02 36.15
C GLU A 798 5.79 21.87 34.92
N LYS A 799 4.81 22.53 34.31
CA LYS A 799 5.02 23.53 33.26
C LYS A 799 5.57 24.82 33.87
N THR A 800 6.57 25.41 33.23
CA THR A 800 7.00 26.78 33.60
C THR A 800 5.88 27.76 33.26
N MET A 801 5.32 28.42 34.27
CA MET A 801 4.17 29.32 34.14
C MET A 801 4.39 30.64 34.87
N THR A 802 3.85 31.71 34.31
CA THR A 802 3.76 33.02 34.96
C THR A 802 2.63 33.04 35.98
N GLU A 803 2.73 33.92 36.97
CA GLU A 803 1.67 34.22 37.94
C GLU A 803 0.32 34.53 37.29
N ALA A 804 0.34 35.21 36.13
CA ALA A 804 -0.87 35.56 35.39
C ALA A 804 -1.54 34.31 34.78
N GLU A 805 -0.76 33.39 34.22
CA GLU A 805 -1.26 32.12 33.70
C GLU A 805 -1.80 31.24 34.83
N LYS A 806 -1.11 31.20 35.98
CA LYS A 806 -1.59 30.45 37.15
C LYS A 806 -2.95 30.96 37.65
N LYS A 807 -3.09 32.28 37.76
CA LYS A 807 -4.34 32.96 38.18
C LYS A 807 -5.50 32.81 37.20
N ALA A 808 -5.23 32.46 35.94
CA ALA A 808 -6.27 32.21 34.96
C ALA A 808 -7.04 30.91 35.24
N THR A 809 -6.46 29.99 36.00
CA THR A 809 -7.13 28.74 36.38
C THR A 809 -8.34 29.01 37.25
N SER A 810 -9.49 28.48 36.85
CA SER A 810 -10.71 28.61 37.64
C SER A 810 -11.63 27.38 37.58
N LEU A 811 -12.25 27.08 38.71
CA LEU A 811 -13.28 26.04 38.84
C LEU A 811 -14.54 26.65 39.45
N THR A 812 -15.66 26.59 38.74
CA THR A 812 -16.99 26.89 39.28
C THR A 812 -17.69 25.59 39.63
N ALA A 813 -18.09 25.43 40.89
CA ALA A 813 -18.70 24.22 41.42
C ALA A 813 -20.13 24.46 41.91
N GLY A 814 -21.12 23.86 41.24
CA GLY A 814 -22.54 23.95 41.61
C GLY A 814 -23.14 22.66 42.17
N ALA A 815 -22.45 21.52 42.07
CA ALA A 815 -22.98 20.24 42.52
C ALA A 815 -23.08 20.15 44.05
N ASN A 816 -24.14 19.52 44.55
CA ASN A 816 -24.24 19.19 45.97
C ASN A 816 -23.39 17.96 46.28
N LEU A 817 -22.54 18.04 47.30
CA LEU A 817 -21.68 16.95 47.76
C LEU A 817 -22.19 16.37 49.07
N ASN A 818 -22.35 15.05 49.12
CA ASN A 818 -22.74 14.32 50.32
C ASN A 818 -21.88 13.07 50.46
N SER A 819 -21.31 12.83 51.64
CA SER A 819 -20.56 11.60 51.93
C SER A 819 -20.48 11.34 53.43
N SER A 820 -20.53 10.07 53.81
CA SER A 820 -20.33 9.61 55.20
C SER A 820 -18.97 8.92 55.38
N LEU A 821 -18.09 8.96 54.37
CA LEU A 821 -16.78 8.35 54.44
C LEU A 821 -15.76 9.26 55.10
N ASN A 822 -14.79 8.62 55.76
CA ASN A 822 -13.68 9.32 56.40
C ASN A 822 -12.70 9.84 55.35
N GLY A 823 -12.09 10.99 55.63
CA GLY A 823 -10.97 11.53 54.84
C GLY A 823 -11.34 12.08 53.45
N VAL A 824 -12.62 12.13 53.07
CA VAL A 824 -13.02 12.72 51.77
C VAL A 824 -12.75 14.22 51.73
N VAL A 825 -12.44 14.72 50.54
CA VAL A 825 -12.25 16.14 50.28
C VAL A 825 -13.26 16.60 49.23
N GLY A 826 -13.98 17.68 49.50
CA GLY A 826 -14.88 18.28 48.52
C GLY A 826 -14.05 18.94 47.42
N TYR A 827 -13.52 20.12 47.69
CA TYR A 827 -12.74 20.87 46.72
C TYR A 827 -11.40 21.37 47.26
N ILE A 828 -10.41 21.48 46.38
CA ILE A 828 -9.11 22.09 46.66
C ILE A 828 -8.90 23.28 45.72
N ALA A 829 -8.44 24.41 46.25
CA ALA A 829 -7.97 25.54 45.47
C ALA A 829 -6.52 25.84 45.83
N ARG A 830 -5.59 25.73 44.87
CA ARG A 830 -4.16 25.92 45.14
C ARG A 830 -3.40 26.65 44.04
N ASN A 831 -2.18 27.06 44.36
CA ASN A 831 -1.25 27.71 43.43
C ASN A 831 -1.87 28.88 42.66
N LEU A 832 -2.63 29.75 43.34
CA LEU A 832 -3.30 30.94 42.80
C LEU A 832 -4.56 30.69 41.96
N ALA A 833 -5.02 29.44 41.80
CA ALA A 833 -6.29 29.16 41.16
C ALA A 833 -7.48 29.72 41.95
N THR A 834 -8.58 30.00 41.25
CA THR A 834 -9.84 30.42 41.86
C THR A 834 -10.87 29.29 41.87
N LEU A 835 -11.44 28.99 43.03
CA LEU A 835 -12.61 28.14 43.18
C LEU A 835 -13.82 29.01 43.55
N THR A 836 -14.92 28.85 42.84
CA THR A 836 -16.23 29.45 43.18
C THR A 836 -17.21 28.32 43.48
N ASN A 837 -17.73 28.22 44.71
CA ASN A 837 -18.67 27.17 45.09
C ASN A 837 -20.07 27.71 45.38
N SER A 838 -21.09 27.11 44.78
CA SER A 838 -22.51 27.41 45.01
C SER A 838 -23.32 26.21 45.47
N GLY A 839 -22.76 25.00 45.42
CA GLY A 839 -23.39 23.77 45.91
C GLY A 839 -23.26 23.61 47.43
N SER A 840 -24.16 22.83 48.03
CA SER A 840 -24.09 22.44 49.44
C SER A 840 -23.11 21.29 49.64
N ILE A 841 -22.28 21.34 50.69
CA ILE A 841 -21.35 20.27 51.05
C ILE A 841 -21.72 19.74 52.43
N THR A 842 -22.12 18.47 52.52
CA THR A 842 -22.51 17.80 53.78
C THR A 842 -21.71 16.52 53.96
N PHE A 843 -20.69 16.57 54.83
CA PHE A 843 -19.88 15.41 55.18
C PHE A 843 -20.06 15.04 56.65
N SER A 844 -20.20 13.74 56.93
CA SER A 844 -20.40 13.22 58.29
C SER A 844 -19.36 12.20 58.73
N GLY A 845 -18.38 11.87 57.87
CA GLY A 845 -17.25 11.03 58.24
C GLY A 845 -16.19 11.77 59.06
N ASP A 846 -15.27 11.02 59.65
CA ASP A 846 -14.13 11.60 60.39
C ASP A 846 -13.09 12.19 59.43
N ASN A 847 -12.41 13.26 59.85
CA ASN A 847 -11.31 13.90 59.11
C ASN A 847 -11.66 14.32 57.68
N THR A 848 -12.91 14.70 57.42
CA THR A 848 -13.34 15.18 56.10
C THR A 848 -13.09 16.67 55.93
N THR A 849 -12.73 17.09 54.72
CA THR A 849 -12.52 18.51 54.38
C THR A 849 -13.53 18.96 53.33
N GLY A 850 -14.34 19.96 53.64
CA GLY A 850 -15.28 20.52 52.66
C GLY A 850 -14.54 21.23 51.52
N ILE A 851 -13.78 22.27 51.87
CA ILE A 851 -12.94 23.03 50.93
C ILE A 851 -11.57 23.27 51.58
N GLN A 852 -10.50 23.03 50.83
CA GLN A 852 -9.11 23.29 51.20
C GLN A 852 -8.52 24.38 50.31
N VAL A 853 -7.82 25.35 50.90
CA VAL A 853 -7.17 26.44 50.17
C VAL A 853 -5.68 26.46 50.50
N GLU A 854 -4.84 26.24 49.49
CA GLU A 854 -3.37 26.16 49.59
C GLU A 854 -2.74 27.17 48.62
N GLU A 855 -2.65 28.43 49.04
CA GLU A 855 -2.19 29.53 48.17
C GLU A 855 -3.15 29.81 46.98
N GLY A 856 -4.39 29.30 47.02
CA GLY A 856 -5.47 29.62 46.08
C GLY A 856 -6.42 30.72 46.58
N ARG A 857 -7.49 30.96 45.82
CA ARG A 857 -8.59 31.88 46.18
C ARG A 857 -9.93 31.14 46.18
N LEU A 858 -10.69 31.29 47.26
CA LEU A 858 -12.10 30.93 47.32
C LEU A 858 -12.94 32.19 47.06
N ALA A 859 -13.90 32.11 46.14
CA ALA A 859 -14.80 33.19 45.75
C ALA A 859 -16.26 32.87 46.04
#